data_AF-A0A7Y1XWN4-F1
#
_entry.id   AF-A0A7Y1XWN4-F1
#
_cell.length_a   1.000
_cell.length_b   1.000
_cell.length_c   1.000
_cell.angle_alpha   90.00
_cell.angle_beta   90.00
_cell.angle_gamma   90.00
#
_symmetry.space_group_name_H-M   'P 1'
#
loop_
_entity.id
_entity.type
_entity.pdbx_description
1 polymer ?
#
loop_
_entity_poly.entity_id
_entity_poly.type
_entity_poly.pdbx_seq_one_letter_code
_entity_poly.pdbx_strand_id
1 'polypeptide(L)'
;MTDATSEAGPVDAAARNTVERELGRTLFVEAGAGTGKTTALVGRIVNLVLGEGGQPRVRLSKIAAITFTEAAAAELRDRVRTTFEAKQHEARQSGHRERERLCNEALEDADLAAISTLHAFAQRLLSERSIEVGVPPRVQVVDEVQSQLAFEDRWSQFVDQLYADDDIAEFIIRASILGVSVGNDRSPLRKVAKIFDDNWDRLPEQSGSSVAVPIQWAELRDAAQNVINLLPTCTDDTDLLFTKVSNLRAVLELFVTDTPDLDRLRALDRLKNAKGSNGQRGNWPDVAEARATVKAMAAVAEKVHSQVANDTLQMLADRIAGFTLDTAEERRREGELEFHDLLVLARRLLRSSAEARTELSARYEVLMLDEFQDTDPIQIELALLLAGVVEGDDEGRFTGKWDELDAVDGRLFMVGDPKQSIYRFRRADIALFLAVRDKFESGRVTLSQNFRTVAPVVEAVNVLFDELMPDDSPAQAKYQPLKPFRQAPADHRPLILGGPLDGTAAELRLAESEDVAAVITNIAHKPGDWPVFDTTTKQWRAPQMRDITILLPTRTSLGTLTRALDEANIPYRADTGSLVYETQEIRDLLAVLRAVDDPTDQISLVAALRSPLYACGDDDLYRWNQGGGKFDLDGLIPPELEETVVADAIAHLSSLAKDRWWLEPSELLLRVVDERAAMALAAATRRPRDAWRRIRYVVDQARAFAESGGGDLRAYLDWTSLQGLDGSKAHEPMLPEIDDDAVRIMTIHGAKGLEFPITVVSGLTT
;
A
#
# COMPACT_ATOMS: atom_id res chain seq x y z
N MET A 1 -12.58 -2.58 -45.50
CA MET A 1 -13.99 -2.12 -45.39
C MET A 1 -13.98 -0.93 -44.46
N THR A 2 -14.36 0.22 -45.00
CA THR A 2 -14.47 1.50 -44.29
C THR A 2 -15.51 1.40 -43.18
N ASP A 3 -15.11 1.76 -41.95
CA ASP A 3 -15.98 1.87 -40.79
C ASP A 3 -17.21 2.71 -41.14
N ALA A 4 -18.39 2.09 -41.04
CA ALA A 4 -19.62 2.82 -40.83
C ALA A 4 -19.64 3.27 -39.36
N THR A 5 -18.81 4.26 -39.01
CA THR A 5 -19.01 5.03 -37.77
C THR A 5 -20.38 5.68 -37.87
N SER A 6 -21.28 5.30 -36.97
CA SER A 6 -22.60 5.90 -36.84
C SER A 6 -22.49 7.42 -36.80
N GLU A 7 -23.24 8.12 -37.66
CA GLU A 7 -23.46 9.57 -37.63
C GLU A 7 -24.11 10.06 -36.32
N ALA A 8 -24.53 9.15 -35.43
CA ALA A 8 -24.98 9.47 -34.09
C ALA A 8 -23.78 9.62 -33.14
N GLY A 9 -23.65 10.80 -32.51
CA GLY A 9 -22.68 11.04 -31.44
C GLY A 9 -22.87 10.10 -30.23
N PRO A 10 -22.03 10.22 -29.19
CA PRO A 10 -22.10 9.32 -28.04
C PRO A 10 -23.48 9.36 -27.38
N VAL A 11 -23.95 8.22 -26.87
CA VAL A 11 -25.30 8.09 -26.27
C VAL A 11 -25.53 8.99 -25.06
N ASP A 12 -24.45 9.43 -24.41
CA ASP A 12 -24.42 10.33 -23.27
C ASP A 12 -24.01 11.78 -23.66
N ALA A 13 -24.18 12.17 -24.93
CA ALA A 13 -23.80 13.50 -25.43
C ALA A 13 -24.40 14.66 -24.63
N ALA A 14 -25.65 14.54 -24.16
CA ALA A 14 -26.28 15.56 -23.32
C ALA A 14 -25.55 15.71 -21.97
N ALA A 15 -25.22 14.60 -21.31
CA ALA A 15 -24.47 14.59 -20.05
C ALA A 15 -23.07 15.18 -20.22
N ARG A 16 -22.36 14.83 -21.32
CA ARG A 16 -21.06 15.43 -21.65
C ARG A 16 -21.14 16.94 -21.85
N ASN A 17 -22.17 17.40 -22.54
CA ASN A 17 -22.40 18.83 -22.73
C ASN A 17 -22.64 19.55 -21.39
N THR A 18 -23.40 18.95 -20.47
CA THR A 18 -23.55 19.48 -19.10
C THR A 18 -22.20 19.55 -18.39
N VAL A 19 -21.39 18.48 -18.42
CA VAL A 19 -20.05 18.45 -17.80
C VAL A 19 -19.15 19.55 -18.36
N GLU A 20 -19.14 19.73 -19.68
CA GLU A 20 -18.23 20.67 -20.34
C GLU A 20 -18.73 22.13 -20.33
N ARG A 21 -20.06 22.38 -20.26
CA ARG A 21 -20.63 23.72 -20.46
C ARG A 21 -21.44 24.28 -19.29
N GLU A 22 -21.96 23.47 -18.37
CA GLU A 22 -22.59 23.97 -17.14
C GLU A 22 -21.51 24.31 -16.10
N LEU A 23 -20.84 25.44 -16.32
CA LEU A 23 -19.67 25.85 -15.55
C LEU A 23 -20.01 26.51 -14.21
N GLY A 24 -21.23 27.05 -14.07
CA GLY A 24 -21.66 27.81 -12.88
C GLY A 24 -22.29 26.98 -11.77
N ARG A 25 -22.23 25.65 -11.85
CA ARG A 25 -22.79 24.73 -10.86
C ARG A 25 -21.71 23.79 -10.35
N THR A 26 -21.82 23.40 -9.10
CA THR A 26 -21.03 22.29 -8.57
C THR A 26 -21.51 20.99 -9.17
N LEU A 27 -20.61 20.21 -9.79
CA LEU A 27 -20.95 18.95 -10.43
C LEU A 27 -20.25 17.77 -9.78
N PHE A 28 -20.99 16.67 -9.63
CA PHE A 28 -20.47 15.37 -9.23
C PHE A 28 -20.66 14.39 -10.39
N VAL A 29 -19.55 14.04 -11.05
CA VAL A 29 -19.58 13.23 -12.28
C VAL A 29 -19.19 11.79 -11.97
N GLU A 30 -20.17 10.89 -12.10
CA GLU A 30 -19.92 9.44 -12.09
C GLU A 30 -19.57 8.98 -13.50
N ALA A 31 -18.35 8.52 -13.68
CA ALA A 31 -17.85 8.20 -15.01
C ALA A 31 -17.15 6.85 -15.01
N GLY A 32 -17.83 5.86 -15.59
CA GLY A 32 -17.36 4.48 -15.64
C GLY A 32 -16.02 4.28 -16.33
N ALA A 33 -15.46 3.06 -16.24
CA ALA A 33 -14.24 2.70 -16.95
C ALA A 33 -14.36 3.01 -18.45
N GLY A 34 -13.34 3.68 -19.00
CA GLY A 34 -13.26 3.99 -20.43
C GLY A 34 -14.27 5.01 -20.96
N THR A 35 -14.92 5.79 -20.09
CA THR A 35 -15.92 6.80 -20.49
C THR A 35 -15.33 8.15 -20.91
N GLY A 36 -14.02 8.32 -20.80
CA GLY A 36 -13.33 9.57 -21.19
C GLY A 36 -13.37 10.66 -20.11
N LYS A 37 -13.27 10.27 -18.82
CA LYS A 37 -13.13 11.18 -17.66
C LYS A 37 -12.18 12.34 -17.90
N THR A 38 -10.93 12.03 -18.21
CA THR A 38 -9.87 13.01 -18.45
C THR A 38 -10.18 13.93 -19.62
N THR A 39 -10.78 13.40 -20.70
CA THR A 39 -11.19 14.23 -21.86
C THR A 39 -12.26 15.26 -21.46
N ALA A 40 -13.27 14.83 -20.70
CA ALA A 40 -14.33 15.73 -20.23
C ALA A 40 -13.80 16.79 -19.24
N LEU A 41 -12.87 16.40 -18.36
CA LEU A 41 -12.22 17.31 -17.42
C LEU A 41 -11.38 18.36 -18.16
N VAL A 42 -10.57 17.96 -19.15
CA VAL A 42 -9.81 18.89 -20.00
C VAL A 42 -10.74 19.81 -20.79
N GLY A 43 -11.83 19.27 -21.36
CA GLY A 43 -12.84 20.07 -22.06
C GLY A 43 -13.46 21.15 -21.16
N ARG A 44 -13.78 20.80 -19.91
CA ARG A 44 -14.29 21.76 -18.91
C ARG A 44 -13.27 22.84 -18.57
N ILE A 45 -11.99 22.49 -18.37
CA ILE A 45 -10.90 23.46 -18.13
C ILE A 45 -10.81 24.45 -19.29
N VAL A 46 -10.77 23.94 -20.52
CA VAL A 46 -10.69 24.78 -21.73
C VAL A 46 -11.89 25.73 -21.81
N ASN A 47 -13.09 25.26 -21.53
CA ASN A 47 -14.30 26.10 -21.57
C ASN A 47 -14.32 27.17 -20.47
N LEU A 48 -13.83 26.87 -19.26
CA LEU A 48 -13.66 27.85 -18.17
C LEU A 48 -12.68 28.97 -18.56
N VAL A 49 -11.55 28.59 -19.18
CA VAL A 49 -10.49 29.54 -19.56
C VAL A 49 -10.90 30.40 -20.76
N LEU A 50 -11.58 29.80 -21.73
CA LEU A 50 -12.05 30.51 -22.93
C LEU A 50 -13.35 31.29 -22.70
N GLY A 51 -13.96 31.21 -21.50
CA GLY A 51 -15.23 31.88 -21.19
C GLY A 51 -16.41 31.35 -22.00
N GLU A 52 -16.39 30.06 -22.34
CA GLU A 52 -17.52 29.38 -22.99
C GLU A 52 -18.57 28.97 -21.93
N GLY A 53 -19.81 28.68 -22.34
CA GLY A 53 -20.84 28.22 -21.37
C GLY A 53 -21.52 29.31 -20.53
N GLY A 54 -21.29 30.59 -20.83
CA GLY A 54 -22.05 31.71 -20.25
C GLY A 54 -21.63 32.14 -18.84
N GLN A 55 -20.47 31.66 -18.35
CA GLN A 55 -19.85 32.08 -17.09
C GLN A 55 -18.67 33.03 -17.33
N PRO A 56 -18.27 33.84 -16.32
CA PRO A 56 -17.04 34.62 -16.38
C PRO A 56 -15.82 33.72 -16.63
N ARG A 57 -14.88 34.19 -17.46
CA ARG A 57 -13.63 33.47 -17.71
C ARG A 57 -12.80 33.34 -16.43
N VAL A 58 -12.13 32.21 -16.25
CA VAL A 58 -11.20 31.95 -15.15
C VAL A 58 -9.79 31.78 -15.72
N ARG A 59 -8.77 32.40 -15.12
CA ARG A 59 -7.37 32.16 -15.53
C ARG A 59 -6.97 30.73 -15.18
N LEU A 60 -6.17 30.09 -16.03
CA LEU A 60 -5.72 28.73 -15.77
C LEU A 60 -4.91 28.64 -14.46
N SER A 61 -4.15 29.69 -14.12
CA SER A 61 -3.41 29.79 -12.85
C SER A 61 -4.30 29.79 -11.59
N LYS A 62 -5.61 30.04 -11.75
CA LYS A 62 -6.61 30.04 -10.67
C LYS A 62 -7.44 28.76 -10.60
N ILE A 63 -7.15 27.79 -11.45
CA ILE A 63 -7.77 26.46 -11.42
C ILE A 63 -6.83 25.52 -10.70
N ALA A 64 -7.34 24.81 -9.69
CA ALA A 64 -6.65 23.71 -9.05
C ALA A 64 -7.25 22.39 -9.54
N ALA A 65 -6.49 21.61 -10.31
CA ALA A 65 -6.88 20.30 -10.78
C ALA A 65 -6.05 19.23 -10.06
N ILE A 66 -6.69 18.53 -9.14
CA ILE A 66 -6.07 17.62 -8.19
C ILE A 66 -6.34 16.18 -8.66
N THR A 67 -5.28 15.38 -8.72
CA THR A 67 -5.34 13.97 -9.12
C THR A 67 -4.70 13.07 -8.05
N PHE A 68 -4.94 11.75 -8.14
CA PHE A 68 -4.41 10.80 -7.16
C PHE A 68 -2.90 10.48 -7.33
N THR A 69 -2.34 10.58 -8.54
CA THR A 69 -0.95 10.18 -8.82
C THR A 69 -0.19 11.24 -9.61
N GLU A 70 1.13 11.32 -9.42
CA GLU A 70 1.99 12.24 -10.18
C GLU A 70 1.95 11.96 -11.69
N ALA A 71 1.84 10.70 -12.09
CA ALA A 71 1.67 10.32 -13.50
C ALA A 71 0.37 10.86 -14.09
N ALA A 72 -0.75 10.76 -13.37
CA ALA A 72 -2.03 11.32 -13.79
C ALA A 72 -2.00 12.85 -13.86
N ALA A 73 -1.34 13.51 -12.89
CA ALA A 73 -1.15 14.96 -12.91
C ALA A 73 -0.30 15.40 -14.12
N ALA A 74 0.80 14.70 -14.41
CA ALA A 74 1.67 14.97 -15.55
C ALA A 74 0.93 14.76 -16.88
N GLU A 75 0.20 13.65 -17.02
CA GLU A 75 -0.63 13.38 -18.20
C GLU A 75 -1.71 14.47 -18.37
N LEU A 76 -2.39 14.86 -17.30
CA LEU A 76 -3.40 15.92 -17.34
C LEU A 76 -2.78 17.26 -17.78
N ARG A 77 -1.62 17.62 -17.23
CA ARG A 77 -0.89 18.84 -17.60
C ARG A 77 -0.51 18.85 -19.08
N ASP A 78 0.02 17.74 -19.58
CA ASP A 78 0.40 17.58 -20.99
C ASP A 78 -0.82 17.66 -21.92
N ARG A 79 -1.93 17.00 -21.56
CA ARG A 79 -3.18 17.07 -22.32
C ARG A 79 -3.77 18.47 -22.36
N VAL A 80 -3.77 19.19 -21.24
CA VAL A 80 -4.24 20.58 -21.16
C VAL A 80 -3.40 21.47 -22.09
N ARG A 81 -2.07 21.36 -22.01
CA ARG A 81 -1.15 22.12 -22.86
C ARG A 81 -1.35 21.82 -24.34
N THR A 82 -1.32 20.55 -24.73
CA THR A 82 -1.51 20.11 -26.12
C THR A 82 -2.86 20.60 -26.68
N THR A 83 -3.90 20.61 -25.86
CA THR A 83 -5.23 21.09 -26.27
C THR A 83 -5.23 22.61 -26.50
N PHE A 84 -4.58 23.38 -25.63
CA PHE A 84 -4.45 24.83 -25.84
C PHE A 84 -3.56 25.18 -27.04
N GLU A 85 -2.49 24.43 -27.31
CA GLU A 85 -1.65 24.60 -28.52
C GLU A 85 -2.46 24.36 -29.80
N ALA A 86 -3.26 23.28 -29.83
CA ALA A 86 -4.17 23.01 -30.95
C ALA A 86 -5.21 24.14 -31.13
N LYS A 87 -5.85 24.60 -30.04
CA LYS A 87 -6.85 25.67 -30.06
C LYS A 87 -6.24 27.03 -30.46
N GLN A 88 -5.03 27.32 -30.04
CA GLN A 88 -4.26 28.49 -30.45
C GLN A 88 -4.02 28.46 -31.96
N HIS A 89 -3.56 27.33 -32.49
CA HIS A 89 -3.32 27.16 -33.92
C HIS A 89 -4.60 27.28 -34.75
N GLU A 90 -5.70 26.66 -34.33
CA GLU A 90 -7.04 26.81 -34.93
C GLU A 90 -7.51 28.28 -34.92
N ALA A 91 -7.33 28.99 -33.80
CA ALA A 91 -7.69 30.40 -33.67
C ALA A 91 -6.86 31.30 -34.59
N ARG A 92 -5.56 31.02 -34.73
CA ARG A 92 -4.65 31.74 -35.62
C ARG A 92 -5.00 31.53 -37.09
N GLN A 93 -5.35 30.31 -37.48
CA GLN A 93 -5.81 30.01 -38.85
C GLN A 93 -7.15 30.65 -39.20
N SER A 94 -8.08 30.68 -38.24
CA SER A 94 -9.40 31.29 -38.42
C SER A 94 -9.42 32.81 -38.23
N GLY A 95 -8.30 33.43 -37.82
CA GLY A 95 -8.18 34.87 -37.57
C GLY A 95 -8.88 35.35 -36.29
N HIS A 96 -9.23 34.44 -35.37
CA HIS A 96 -9.98 34.74 -34.15
C HIS A 96 -9.07 35.25 -33.02
N ARG A 97 -8.56 36.49 -33.18
CA ARG A 97 -7.50 37.09 -32.34
C ARG A 97 -7.71 36.99 -30.82
N GLU A 98 -8.94 37.16 -30.33
CA GLU A 98 -9.19 37.07 -28.89
C GLU A 98 -9.00 35.64 -28.36
N ARG A 99 -9.42 34.63 -29.12
CA ARG A 99 -9.26 33.23 -28.73
C ARG A 99 -7.79 32.82 -28.77
N GLU A 100 -7.04 33.30 -29.76
CA GLU A 100 -5.58 33.15 -29.84
C GLU A 100 -4.90 33.79 -28.61
N ARG A 101 -5.27 35.03 -28.25
CA ARG A 101 -4.76 35.73 -27.06
C ARG A 101 -5.03 34.95 -25.77
N LEU A 102 -6.25 34.44 -25.60
CA LEU A 102 -6.63 33.65 -24.42
C LEU A 102 -5.87 32.32 -24.34
N CYS A 103 -5.63 31.65 -25.48
CA CYS A 103 -4.81 30.43 -25.50
C CYS A 103 -3.34 30.74 -25.15
N ASN A 104 -2.79 31.88 -25.60
CA ASN A 104 -1.44 32.31 -25.20
C ASN A 104 -1.35 32.54 -23.69
N GLU A 105 -2.31 33.27 -23.12
CA GLU A 105 -2.41 33.52 -21.67
C GLU A 105 -2.50 32.19 -20.89
N ALA A 106 -3.26 31.22 -21.39
CA ALA A 106 -3.38 29.90 -20.80
C ALA A 106 -2.07 29.09 -20.85
N LEU A 107 -1.33 29.16 -21.97
CA LEU A 107 -0.04 28.46 -22.11
C LEU A 107 1.03 29.07 -21.21
N GLU A 108 1.02 30.39 -20.98
CA GLU A 108 1.88 31.05 -20.00
C GLU A 108 1.52 30.63 -18.55
N ASP A 109 0.22 30.47 -18.27
CA ASP A 109 -0.27 30.04 -16.95
C ASP A 109 -0.07 28.55 -16.66
N ALA A 110 0.15 27.72 -17.69
CA ALA A 110 0.15 26.25 -17.57
C ALA A 110 1.19 25.73 -16.56
N ASP A 111 2.35 26.39 -16.48
CA ASP A 111 3.42 26.03 -15.53
C ASP A 111 3.12 26.51 -14.09
N LEU A 112 2.24 27.51 -13.93
CA LEU A 112 1.85 28.06 -12.62
C LEU A 112 0.59 27.39 -12.04
N ALA A 113 -0.25 26.83 -12.92
CA ALA A 113 -1.51 26.19 -12.58
C ALA A 113 -1.29 25.02 -11.61
N ALA A 114 -2.19 24.89 -10.64
CA ALA A 114 -2.14 23.83 -9.65
C ALA A 114 -2.72 22.52 -10.21
N ILE A 115 -2.08 21.98 -11.25
CA ILE A 115 -2.37 20.65 -11.81
C ILE A 115 -1.38 19.68 -11.17
N SER A 116 -1.76 19.04 -10.06
CA SER A 116 -0.83 18.25 -9.25
C SER A 116 -1.53 17.12 -8.49
N THR A 117 -0.79 16.36 -7.69
CA THR A 117 -1.39 15.57 -6.62
C THR A 117 -1.88 16.46 -5.49
N LEU A 118 -2.73 15.90 -4.62
CA LEU A 118 -3.18 16.63 -3.43
C LEU A 118 -2.04 16.90 -2.45
N HIS A 119 -1.07 15.98 -2.31
CA HIS A 119 0.08 16.17 -1.43
C HIS A 119 0.93 17.37 -1.89
N ALA A 120 1.24 17.46 -3.19
CA ALA A 120 1.95 18.59 -3.76
C ALA A 120 1.15 19.90 -3.59
N PHE A 121 -0.18 19.84 -3.72
CA PHE A 121 -1.04 20.99 -3.46
C PHE A 121 -0.99 21.42 -1.98
N ALA A 122 -1.10 20.47 -1.04
CA ALA A 122 -1.00 20.74 0.40
C ALA A 122 0.37 21.32 0.77
N GLN A 123 1.47 20.76 0.25
CA GLN A 123 2.82 21.31 0.45
C GLN A 123 2.92 22.76 -0.04
N ARG A 124 2.30 23.08 -1.17
CA ARG A 124 2.23 24.45 -1.68
C ARG A 124 1.49 25.38 -0.71
N LEU A 125 0.34 24.96 -0.18
CA LEU A 125 -0.41 25.74 0.82
C LEU A 125 0.42 26.00 2.08
N LEU A 126 1.11 24.96 2.59
CA LEU A 126 1.94 25.03 3.79
C LEU A 126 3.15 25.94 3.60
N SER A 127 3.82 25.86 2.45
CA SER A 127 5.00 26.68 2.16
C SER A 127 4.65 28.17 2.09
N GLU A 128 3.49 28.50 1.51
CA GLU A 128 2.99 29.88 1.42
C GLU A 128 2.54 30.43 2.78
N ARG A 129 2.12 29.57 3.71
CA ARG A 129 1.54 29.93 5.02
C ARG A 129 2.33 29.35 6.20
N SER A 130 3.65 29.20 6.02
CA SER A 130 4.54 28.51 6.96
C SER A 130 4.43 29.04 8.39
N ILE A 131 4.33 30.36 8.56
CA ILE A 131 4.21 31.03 9.87
C ILE A 131 2.91 30.64 10.58
N GLU A 132 1.78 30.64 9.87
CA GLU A 132 0.46 30.33 10.44
C GLU A 132 0.36 28.86 10.88
N VAL A 133 1.05 27.97 10.16
CA VAL A 133 1.10 26.53 10.47
C VAL A 133 2.22 26.18 11.44
N GLY A 134 3.11 27.14 11.72
CA GLY A 134 4.29 26.99 12.57
C GLY A 134 5.32 25.99 12.04
N VAL A 135 5.42 25.84 10.72
CA VAL A 135 6.48 25.08 10.04
C VAL A 135 7.58 26.05 9.57
N PRO A 136 8.84 25.62 9.43
CA PRO A 136 9.87 26.46 8.87
C PRO A 136 9.57 26.82 7.40
N PRO A 137 10.08 27.96 6.87
CA PRO A 137 9.81 28.37 5.49
C PRO A 137 10.28 27.39 4.41
N ARG A 138 11.28 26.55 4.74
CA ARG A 138 11.74 25.47 3.90
C ARG A 138 11.28 24.16 4.52
N VAL A 139 10.19 23.63 3.97
CA VAL A 139 9.71 22.28 4.28
C VAL A 139 10.41 21.31 3.34
N GLN A 140 10.99 20.26 3.90
CA GLN A 140 11.46 19.10 3.18
C GLN A 140 10.40 18.00 3.29
N VAL A 141 10.00 17.44 2.15
CA VAL A 141 9.13 16.25 2.14
C VAL A 141 10.03 15.04 2.22
N VAL A 142 9.83 14.26 3.27
CA VAL A 142 10.54 13.00 3.51
C VAL A 142 9.96 11.95 2.57
N ASP A 143 10.81 11.27 1.80
CA ASP A 143 10.35 10.20 0.91
C ASP A 143 10.00 8.92 1.69
N GLU A 144 9.46 7.92 0.98
CA GLU A 144 9.00 6.66 1.59
C GLU A 144 10.15 5.87 2.27
N VAL A 145 11.35 5.92 1.70
CA VAL A 145 12.53 5.21 2.24
C VAL A 145 13.01 5.87 3.51
N GLN A 146 13.20 7.19 3.48
CA GLN A 146 13.59 7.96 4.67
C GLN A 146 12.53 7.86 5.77
N SER A 147 11.24 7.96 5.43
CA SER A 147 10.14 7.85 6.39
C SER A 147 10.13 6.48 7.07
N GLN A 148 10.36 5.40 6.32
CA GLN A 148 10.45 4.06 6.88
C GLN A 148 11.64 3.93 7.84
N LEU A 149 12.83 4.40 7.46
CA LEU A 149 14.01 4.35 8.31
C LEU A 149 13.85 5.20 9.57
N ALA A 150 13.39 6.45 9.42
CA ALA A 150 13.14 7.35 10.54
C ALA A 150 12.09 6.76 11.50
N PHE A 151 11.07 6.05 11.01
CA PHE A 151 10.13 5.33 11.86
C PHE A 151 10.83 4.21 12.66
N GLU A 152 11.68 3.39 12.04
CA GLU A 152 12.39 2.33 12.77
C GLU A 152 13.33 2.89 13.85
N ASP A 153 14.08 3.95 13.54
CA ASP A 153 14.99 4.58 14.49
C ASP A 153 14.22 5.14 15.69
N ARG A 154 13.14 5.89 15.42
CA ARG A 154 12.26 6.44 16.47
C ARG A 154 11.58 5.34 17.27
N TRP A 155 11.13 4.26 16.62
CA TRP A 155 10.54 3.11 17.29
C TRP A 155 11.54 2.42 18.21
N SER A 156 12.78 2.21 17.76
CA SER A 156 13.82 1.60 18.59
C SER A 156 14.12 2.46 19.82
N GLN A 157 14.27 3.78 19.65
CA GLN A 157 14.47 4.70 20.76
C GLN A 157 13.29 4.70 21.73
N PHE A 158 12.06 4.67 21.21
CA PHE A 158 10.86 4.57 22.03
C PHE A 158 10.81 3.26 22.82
N VAL A 159 11.17 2.13 22.22
CA VAL A 159 11.25 0.83 22.91
C VAL A 159 12.27 0.88 24.04
N ASP A 160 13.45 1.47 23.81
CA ASP A 160 14.47 1.65 24.85
C ASP A 160 13.96 2.53 26.00
N GLN A 161 13.27 3.63 25.68
CA GLN A 161 12.65 4.49 26.68
C GLN A 161 11.55 3.76 27.47
N LEU A 162 10.75 2.93 26.79
CA LEU A 162 9.69 2.14 27.41
C LEU A 162 10.27 1.13 28.41
N TYR A 163 11.39 0.47 28.08
CA TYR A 163 12.09 -0.43 29.00
C TYR A 163 12.77 0.30 30.17
N ALA A 164 13.10 1.57 30.01
CA ALA A 164 13.67 2.41 31.06
C ALA A 164 12.62 3.08 31.97
N ASP A 165 11.34 3.07 31.59
CA ASP A 165 10.24 3.66 32.36
C ASP A 165 9.72 2.69 33.44
N ASP A 166 10.07 2.98 34.70
CA ASP A 166 9.64 2.19 35.87
C ASP A 166 8.11 2.17 36.04
N ASP A 167 7.38 3.21 35.59
CA ASP A 167 5.92 3.29 35.73
C ASP A 167 5.20 2.29 34.82
N ILE A 168 5.85 1.83 33.74
CA ILE A 168 5.27 0.89 32.77
C ILE A 168 5.91 -0.50 32.80
N ALA A 169 6.99 -0.69 33.57
CA ALA A 169 7.70 -1.96 33.69
C ALA A 169 6.76 -3.14 34.00
N GLU A 170 5.79 -2.94 34.91
CA GLU A 170 4.80 -3.98 35.22
C GLU A 170 3.94 -4.36 34.01
N PHE A 171 3.52 -3.38 33.20
CA PHE A 171 2.69 -3.62 32.01
C PHE A 171 3.45 -4.33 30.89
N ILE A 172 4.76 -4.06 30.74
CA ILE A 172 5.62 -4.81 29.82
C ILE A 172 5.69 -6.28 30.24
N ILE A 173 5.85 -6.55 31.55
CA ILE A 173 5.89 -7.91 32.07
C ILE A 173 4.53 -8.60 31.87
N ARG A 174 3.41 -7.90 32.13
CA ARG A 174 2.05 -8.40 31.84
C ARG A 174 1.89 -8.76 30.37
N ALA A 175 2.31 -7.88 29.45
CA ALA A 175 2.25 -8.12 28.01
C ALA A 175 3.05 -9.37 27.60
N SER A 176 4.26 -9.54 28.14
CA SER A 176 5.08 -10.73 27.89
C SER A 176 4.40 -12.02 28.39
N ILE A 177 3.80 -11.99 29.59
CA ILE A 177 3.04 -13.14 30.13
C ILE A 177 1.84 -13.48 29.22
N LEU A 178 1.18 -12.47 28.66
CA LEU A 178 0.05 -12.61 27.73
C LEU A 178 0.46 -12.99 26.30
N GLY A 179 1.77 -13.17 26.03
CA GLY A 179 2.28 -13.52 24.70
C GLY A 179 2.33 -12.35 23.71
N VAL A 180 2.26 -11.11 24.19
CA VAL A 180 2.41 -9.90 23.39
C VAL A 180 3.87 -9.44 23.50
N SER A 181 4.65 -9.59 22.42
CA SER A 181 6.03 -9.13 22.40
C SER A 181 6.11 -7.62 22.22
N VAL A 182 6.96 -7.00 23.04
CA VAL A 182 7.41 -5.60 22.92
C VAL A 182 8.83 -5.67 22.36
N GLY A 183 9.12 -4.99 21.25
CA GLY A 183 10.44 -5.04 20.63
C GLY A 183 10.46 -4.59 19.17
N ASN A 184 11.66 -4.58 18.59
CA ASN A 184 11.87 -4.10 17.22
C ASN A 184 11.45 -5.16 16.19
N ASP A 185 11.82 -6.42 16.40
CA ASP A 185 11.56 -7.50 15.43
C ASP A 185 10.22 -8.20 15.65
N ARG A 186 9.36 -8.13 14.62
CA ARG A 186 8.10 -8.89 14.51
C ARG A 186 7.10 -8.68 15.67
N SER A 187 7.25 -7.58 16.42
CA SER A 187 6.33 -7.21 17.49
C SER A 187 4.95 -6.82 16.93
N PRO A 188 3.85 -7.34 17.49
CA PRO A 188 2.50 -6.84 17.19
C PRO A 188 2.34 -5.36 17.53
N LEU A 189 3.02 -4.85 18.55
CA LEU A 189 2.94 -3.44 18.94
C LEU A 189 3.64 -2.52 17.94
N ARG A 190 4.72 -2.95 17.29
CA ARG A 190 5.31 -2.21 16.15
C ARG A 190 4.28 -1.99 15.05
N LYS A 191 3.46 -3.00 14.74
CA LYS A 191 2.38 -2.87 13.74
C LYS A 191 1.30 -1.88 14.19
N VAL A 192 0.96 -1.87 15.47
CA VAL A 192 0.01 -0.89 16.04
C VAL A 192 0.59 0.53 15.95
N ALA A 193 1.87 0.70 16.31
CA ALA A 193 2.57 1.97 16.20
C ALA A 193 2.60 2.48 14.77
N LYS A 194 2.84 1.62 13.77
CA LYS A 194 2.77 2.03 12.38
C LYS A 194 1.36 2.46 11.94
N ILE A 195 0.33 1.74 12.39
CA ILE A 195 -1.07 2.15 12.13
C ILE A 195 -1.37 3.50 12.77
N PHE A 196 -0.85 3.77 13.97
CA PHE A 196 -1.03 5.04 14.65
C PHE A 196 -0.30 6.16 13.91
N ASP A 197 0.93 5.94 13.48
CA ASP A 197 1.73 6.87 12.67
C ASP A 197 1.01 7.21 11.34
N ASP A 198 0.49 6.21 10.63
CA ASP A 198 -0.29 6.40 9.40
C ASP A 198 -1.64 7.14 9.61
N ASN A 199 -2.09 7.26 10.87
CA ASN A 199 -3.42 7.79 11.23
C ASN A 199 -3.38 8.72 12.45
N TRP A 200 -2.28 9.45 12.64
CA TRP A 200 -2.07 10.22 13.87
C TRP A 200 -3.13 11.32 14.06
N ASP A 201 -3.74 11.78 12.96
CA ASP A 201 -4.83 12.76 12.92
C ASP A 201 -6.13 12.30 13.60
N ARG A 202 -6.24 11.00 13.89
CA ARG A 202 -7.39 10.37 14.55
C ARG A 202 -7.11 10.04 16.02
N LEU A 203 -5.88 10.23 16.47
CA LEU A 203 -5.51 10.01 17.86
C LEU A 203 -6.08 11.13 18.74
N PRO A 204 -6.54 10.83 19.96
CA PRO A 204 -7.04 11.86 20.87
C PRO A 204 -5.89 12.79 21.32
N GLU A 205 -6.12 14.11 21.33
CA GLU A 205 -5.13 15.11 21.79
C GLU A 205 -4.75 14.93 23.27
N GLN A 206 -5.61 14.27 24.05
CA GLN A 206 -5.36 13.93 25.46
C GLN A 206 -5.37 12.41 25.61
N SER A 207 -4.30 11.74 25.21
CA SER A 207 -3.95 10.45 25.80
C SER A 207 -3.49 10.73 27.24
N GLY A 208 -4.46 10.97 28.12
CA GLY A 208 -4.20 11.15 29.54
C GLY A 208 -3.41 9.95 30.07
N SER A 209 -2.54 10.18 31.05
CA SER A 209 -1.86 9.09 31.75
C SER A 209 -2.91 8.12 32.27
N SER A 210 -3.09 7.00 31.57
CA SER A 210 -3.92 5.91 32.05
C SER A 210 -3.40 5.55 33.43
N VAL A 211 -4.28 5.64 34.43
CA VAL A 211 -3.90 5.29 35.80
C VAL A 211 -3.84 3.78 35.87
N ALA A 212 -2.78 3.24 36.47
CA ALA A 212 -2.68 1.79 36.66
C ALA A 212 -3.91 1.28 37.41
N VAL A 213 -4.74 0.48 36.72
CA VAL A 213 -5.90 -0.16 37.32
C VAL A 213 -5.42 -1.44 38.03
N PRO A 214 -5.61 -1.56 39.36
CA PRO A 214 -5.26 -2.79 40.07
C PRO A 214 -6.07 -3.98 39.55
N ILE A 215 -5.43 -5.14 39.43
CA ILE A 215 -6.11 -6.34 38.96
C ILE A 215 -7.12 -6.80 40.02
N GLN A 216 -8.38 -6.96 39.62
CA GLN A 216 -9.44 -7.40 40.52
C GLN A 216 -9.49 -8.92 40.60
N TRP A 217 -8.92 -9.48 41.68
CA TRP A 217 -8.88 -10.93 41.90
C TRP A 217 -10.06 -11.48 42.73
N ALA A 218 -10.91 -10.63 43.30
CA ALA A 218 -11.92 -11.05 44.29
C ALA A 218 -12.87 -12.13 43.75
N GLU A 219 -13.46 -11.92 42.57
CA GLU A 219 -14.39 -12.88 41.95
C GLU A 219 -13.70 -14.22 41.64
N LEU A 220 -12.45 -14.18 41.16
CA LEU A 220 -11.67 -15.38 40.86
C LEU A 220 -11.21 -16.11 42.12
N ARG A 221 -10.88 -15.38 43.18
CA ARG A 221 -10.54 -15.93 44.50
C ARG A 221 -11.71 -16.74 45.06
N ASP A 222 -12.91 -16.16 45.02
CA ASP A 222 -14.12 -16.84 45.50
C ASP A 222 -14.44 -18.08 44.65
N ALA A 223 -14.32 -17.97 43.33
CA ALA A 223 -14.52 -19.10 42.42
C ALA A 223 -13.47 -20.21 42.64
N ALA A 224 -12.20 -19.87 42.83
CA ALA A 224 -11.13 -20.83 43.13
C ALA A 224 -11.35 -21.52 44.48
N GLN A 225 -11.76 -20.77 45.52
CA GLN A 225 -12.08 -21.33 46.82
C GLN A 225 -13.25 -22.33 46.76
N ASN A 226 -14.28 -22.03 45.97
CA ASN A 226 -15.41 -22.94 45.75
C ASN A 226 -14.96 -24.25 45.10
N VAL A 227 -14.03 -24.20 44.14
CA VAL A 227 -13.45 -25.39 43.51
C VAL A 227 -12.58 -26.18 44.50
N ILE A 228 -11.79 -25.50 45.36
CA ILE A 228 -11.01 -26.18 46.41
C ILE A 228 -11.93 -26.88 47.41
N ASN A 229 -13.02 -26.22 47.83
CA ASN A 229 -14.01 -26.78 48.76
C ASN A 229 -14.80 -27.95 48.17
N LEU A 230 -14.82 -28.08 46.84
CA LEU A 230 -15.45 -29.18 46.12
C LEU A 230 -14.61 -30.47 46.20
N LEU A 231 -13.27 -30.37 46.26
CA LEU A 231 -12.36 -31.53 46.24
C LEU A 231 -12.67 -32.58 47.33
N PRO A 232 -12.87 -32.22 48.62
CA PRO A 232 -13.18 -33.18 49.68
C PRO A 232 -14.55 -33.87 49.56
N THR A 233 -15.43 -33.39 48.67
CA THR A 233 -16.78 -33.95 48.50
C THR A 233 -16.83 -35.15 47.55
N CYS A 234 -15.75 -35.43 46.82
CA CYS A 234 -15.66 -36.58 45.92
C CYS A 234 -15.41 -37.87 46.70
N THR A 235 -16.13 -38.94 46.37
CA THR A 235 -16.04 -40.24 47.05
C THR A 235 -15.04 -41.21 46.41
N ASP A 236 -14.50 -40.90 45.23
CA ASP A 236 -13.60 -41.74 44.43
C ASP A 236 -12.47 -40.89 43.83
N ASP A 237 -11.23 -41.15 44.27
CA ASP A 237 -10.03 -40.43 43.86
C ASP A 237 -9.56 -40.76 42.43
N THR A 238 -10.14 -41.77 41.80
CA THR A 238 -9.87 -42.14 40.39
C THR A 238 -10.74 -41.39 39.38
N ASP A 239 -11.67 -40.55 39.84
CA ASP A 239 -12.51 -39.73 38.97
C ASP A 239 -11.69 -38.72 38.15
N LEU A 240 -12.02 -38.61 36.86
CA LEU A 240 -11.28 -37.78 35.89
C LEU A 240 -11.42 -36.27 36.18
N LEU A 241 -12.54 -35.81 36.75
CA LEU A 241 -12.70 -34.42 37.18
C LEU A 241 -11.91 -34.18 38.46
N PHE A 242 -11.95 -35.11 39.42
CA PHE A 242 -11.16 -35.02 40.66
C PHE A 242 -9.66 -34.96 40.36
N THR A 243 -9.16 -35.84 39.48
CA THR A 243 -7.76 -35.86 39.05
C THR A 243 -7.34 -34.54 38.39
N LYS A 244 -8.18 -34.01 37.47
CA LYS A 244 -7.89 -32.75 36.77
C LYS A 244 -7.88 -31.55 37.71
N VAL A 245 -8.82 -31.46 38.63
CA VAL A 245 -8.88 -30.36 39.62
C VAL A 245 -7.75 -30.50 40.65
N SER A 246 -7.42 -31.73 41.06
CA SER A 246 -6.28 -32.00 41.96
C SER A 246 -4.95 -31.59 41.34
N ASN A 247 -4.75 -31.81 40.03
CA ASN A 247 -3.58 -31.32 39.31
C ASN A 247 -3.50 -29.79 39.23
N LEU A 248 -4.64 -29.10 39.35
CA LEU A 248 -4.74 -27.65 39.41
C LEU A 248 -4.70 -27.11 40.86
N ARG A 249 -4.67 -27.96 41.88
CA ARG A 249 -4.76 -27.52 43.28
C ARG A 249 -3.67 -26.52 43.66
N ALA A 250 -2.42 -26.80 43.31
CA ALA A 250 -1.31 -25.87 43.56
C ALA A 250 -1.51 -24.52 42.84
N VAL A 251 -2.16 -24.52 41.67
CA VAL A 251 -2.51 -23.29 40.94
C VAL A 251 -3.65 -22.55 41.62
N LEU A 252 -4.70 -23.25 42.04
CA LEU A 252 -5.85 -22.66 42.75
C LEU A 252 -5.42 -22.00 44.06
N GLU A 253 -4.48 -22.61 44.79
CA GLU A 253 -3.94 -22.08 46.05
C GLU A 253 -3.23 -20.72 45.87
N LEU A 254 -2.65 -20.42 44.69
CA LEU A 254 -2.03 -19.11 44.39
C LEU A 254 -3.06 -17.95 44.38
N PHE A 255 -4.32 -18.22 44.05
CA PHE A 255 -5.37 -17.20 43.99
C PHE A 255 -6.05 -16.94 45.33
N VAL A 256 -5.95 -17.90 46.26
CA VAL A 256 -6.55 -17.85 47.60
C VAL A 256 -5.56 -17.34 48.65
N THR A 257 -4.27 -17.58 48.46
CA THR A 257 -3.20 -17.11 49.37
C THR A 257 -2.68 -15.73 48.97
N ASP A 258 -1.88 -15.14 49.85
CA ASP A 258 -1.19 -13.87 49.57
C ASP A 258 0.00 -14.11 48.62
N THR A 259 -0.28 -14.01 47.33
CA THR A 259 0.66 -14.25 46.22
C THR A 259 0.76 -12.98 45.36
N PRO A 260 1.95 -12.60 44.86
CA PRO A 260 2.10 -11.48 43.94
C PRO A 260 1.24 -11.62 42.68
N ASP A 261 0.75 -10.49 42.16
CA ASP A 261 -0.18 -10.46 41.04
C ASP A 261 0.40 -11.04 39.73
N LEU A 262 1.69 -10.84 39.48
CA LEU A 262 2.37 -11.39 38.31
C LEU A 262 2.42 -12.93 38.33
N ASP A 263 2.57 -13.54 39.51
CA ASP A 263 2.58 -15.00 39.63
C ASP A 263 1.18 -15.57 39.48
N ARG A 264 0.16 -14.87 40.00
CA ARG A 264 -1.26 -15.19 39.71
C ARG A 264 -1.55 -15.10 38.22
N LEU A 265 -1.05 -14.07 37.53
CA LEU A 265 -1.26 -13.89 36.09
C LEU A 265 -0.62 -15.02 35.27
N ARG A 266 0.62 -15.42 35.59
CA ARG A 266 1.30 -16.58 34.95
C ARG A 266 0.50 -17.88 35.08
N ALA A 267 -0.24 -18.02 36.17
CA ALA A 267 -1.02 -19.22 36.46
C ALA A 267 -2.45 -19.19 35.89
N LEU A 268 -2.92 -18.00 35.46
CA LEU A 268 -4.29 -17.75 35.02
C LEU A 268 -4.70 -18.59 33.80
N ASP A 269 -3.80 -18.79 32.85
CA ASP A 269 -4.05 -19.58 31.64
C ASP A 269 -4.40 -21.04 31.95
N ARG A 270 -3.84 -21.60 33.03
CA ARG A 270 -4.16 -22.96 33.44
C ARG A 270 -5.58 -23.08 33.98
N LEU A 271 -6.11 -22.02 34.60
CA LEU A 271 -7.50 -21.97 35.09
C LEU A 271 -8.49 -21.69 33.96
N LYS A 272 -8.19 -20.75 33.07
CA LYS A 272 -9.02 -20.44 31.89
C LYS A 272 -9.26 -21.68 31.01
N ASN A 273 -8.23 -22.49 30.83
CA ASN A 273 -8.30 -23.69 29.97
C ASN A 273 -8.86 -24.94 30.70
N ALA A 274 -9.30 -24.81 31.96
CA ALA A 274 -9.84 -25.93 32.71
C ALA A 274 -11.21 -26.38 32.17
N LYS A 275 -11.35 -27.65 31.81
CA LYS A 275 -12.60 -28.23 31.29
C LYS A 275 -13.35 -29.02 32.36
N GLY A 276 -14.58 -28.60 32.66
CA GLY A 276 -15.46 -29.22 33.67
C GLY A 276 -16.36 -30.36 33.17
N SER A 277 -16.02 -31.08 32.10
CA SER A 277 -16.96 -32.02 31.44
C SER A 277 -16.92 -33.48 31.93
N ASN A 278 -15.96 -33.86 32.79
CA ASN A 278 -15.54 -35.27 32.93
C ASN A 278 -15.91 -35.97 34.24
N GLY A 279 -16.70 -35.37 35.15
CA GLY A 279 -17.04 -36.00 36.44
C GLY A 279 -18.12 -37.09 36.29
N GLN A 280 -17.99 -38.24 36.95
CA GLN A 280 -18.93 -39.36 36.81
C GLN A 280 -20.12 -39.27 37.79
N ARG A 281 -21.31 -39.74 37.36
CA ARG A 281 -22.52 -39.77 38.19
C ARG A 281 -22.38 -40.89 39.24
N GLY A 282 -22.35 -40.53 40.53
CA GLY A 282 -22.18 -41.48 41.64
C GLY A 282 -20.94 -41.20 42.51
N ASN A 283 -19.93 -40.52 41.94
CA ASN A 283 -18.67 -40.16 42.64
C ASN A 283 -18.73 -38.78 43.31
N TRP A 284 -19.83 -38.05 43.11
CA TRP A 284 -20.08 -36.70 43.60
C TRP A 284 -21.51 -36.61 44.16
N PRO A 285 -21.75 -35.87 45.26
CA PRO A 285 -23.10 -35.64 45.79
C PRO A 285 -24.04 -34.99 44.76
N ASP A 286 -23.55 -33.97 44.05
CA ASP A 286 -24.17 -33.42 42.85
C ASP A 286 -23.10 -33.17 41.76
N VAL A 287 -23.07 -34.06 40.77
CA VAL A 287 -22.11 -33.97 39.66
C VAL A 287 -22.42 -32.79 38.72
N ALA A 288 -23.67 -32.35 38.63
CA ALA A 288 -24.03 -31.20 37.80
C ALA A 288 -23.52 -29.90 38.42
N GLU A 289 -23.67 -29.76 39.74
CA GLU A 289 -23.09 -28.66 40.51
C GLU A 289 -21.56 -28.66 40.42
N ALA A 290 -20.91 -29.81 40.63
CA ALA A 290 -19.45 -29.94 40.53
C ALA A 290 -18.89 -29.47 39.17
N ARG A 291 -19.53 -29.90 38.07
CA ARG A 291 -19.16 -29.50 36.71
C ARG A 291 -19.43 -28.02 36.46
N ALA A 292 -20.55 -27.49 36.97
CA ALA A 292 -20.92 -26.09 36.85
C ALA A 292 -19.92 -25.17 37.59
N THR A 293 -19.47 -25.55 38.79
CA THR A 293 -18.51 -24.78 39.59
C THR A 293 -17.16 -24.64 38.89
N VAL A 294 -16.62 -25.73 38.31
CA VAL A 294 -15.37 -25.67 37.52
C VAL A 294 -15.55 -24.83 36.25
N LYS A 295 -16.70 -24.94 35.57
CA LYS A 295 -17.00 -24.14 34.38
C LYS A 295 -17.14 -22.64 34.73
N ALA A 296 -17.77 -22.32 35.85
CA ALA A 296 -17.93 -20.95 36.33
C ALA A 296 -16.56 -20.32 36.66
N MET A 297 -15.69 -21.06 37.35
CA MET A 297 -14.32 -20.61 37.60
C MET A 297 -13.54 -20.35 36.30
N ALA A 298 -13.63 -21.23 35.31
CA ALA A 298 -12.96 -21.03 34.02
C ALA A 298 -13.48 -19.77 33.29
N ALA A 299 -14.79 -19.51 33.35
CA ALA A 299 -15.38 -18.31 32.77
C ALA A 299 -14.95 -17.02 33.51
N VAL A 300 -14.86 -17.05 34.85
CA VAL A 300 -14.34 -15.92 35.63
C VAL A 300 -12.86 -15.70 35.33
N ALA A 301 -12.05 -16.77 35.20
CA ALA A 301 -10.65 -16.68 34.81
C ALA A 301 -10.48 -16.07 33.40
N GLU A 302 -11.33 -16.44 32.44
CA GLU A 302 -11.34 -15.85 31.10
C GLU A 302 -11.72 -14.37 31.10
N LYS A 303 -12.71 -13.99 31.93
CA LYS A 303 -13.11 -12.58 32.13
C LYS A 303 -11.97 -11.76 32.71
N VAL A 304 -11.31 -12.24 33.78
CA VAL A 304 -10.16 -11.55 34.39
C VAL A 304 -8.99 -11.47 33.39
N HIS A 305 -8.70 -12.55 32.66
CA HIS A 305 -7.67 -12.54 31.62
C HIS A 305 -7.95 -11.46 30.56
N SER A 306 -9.18 -11.41 30.03
CA SER A 306 -9.57 -10.43 29.01
C SER A 306 -9.48 -8.99 29.54
N GLN A 307 -9.87 -8.77 30.80
CA GLN A 307 -9.76 -7.46 31.45
C GLN A 307 -8.30 -7.03 31.58
N VAL A 308 -7.43 -7.88 32.14
CA VAL A 308 -6.00 -7.58 32.30
C VAL A 308 -5.33 -7.35 30.95
N ALA A 309 -5.68 -8.14 29.93
CA ALA A 309 -5.18 -7.95 28.58
C ALA A 309 -5.61 -6.60 28.00
N ASN A 310 -6.89 -6.24 28.12
CA ASN A 310 -7.41 -4.96 27.64
C ASN A 310 -6.73 -3.77 28.35
N ASP A 311 -6.61 -3.82 29.68
CA ASP A 311 -5.99 -2.74 30.46
C ASP A 311 -4.49 -2.58 30.12
N THR A 312 -3.80 -3.71 29.93
CA THR A 312 -2.38 -3.70 29.53
C THR A 312 -2.20 -3.14 28.12
N LEU A 313 -3.02 -3.57 27.17
CA LEU A 313 -2.97 -3.08 25.79
C LEU A 313 -3.37 -1.62 25.69
N GLN A 314 -4.35 -1.16 26.46
CA GLN A 314 -4.76 0.24 26.49
C GLN A 314 -3.64 1.14 27.00
N MET A 315 -2.99 0.77 28.11
CA MET A 315 -1.84 1.52 28.65
C MET A 315 -0.71 1.65 27.62
N LEU A 316 -0.34 0.54 26.97
CA LEU A 316 0.71 0.54 25.95
C LEU A 316 0.29 1.34 24.71
N ALA A 317 -0.98 1.22 24.28
CA ALA A 317 -1.51 1.99 23.18
C ALA A 317 -1.50 3.50 23.47
N ASP A 318 -1.82 3.93 24.69
CA ASP A 318 -1.78 5.35 25.06
C ASP A 318 -0.35 5.92 25.02
N ARG A 319 0.64 5.13 25.45
CA ARG A 319 2.06 5.51 25.31
C ARG A 319 2.50 5.59 23.86
N ILE A 320 2.10 4.62 23.04
CA ILE A 320 2.38 4.64 21.59
C ILE A 320 1.69 5.85 20.92
N ALA A 321 0.47 6.19 21.33
CA ALA A 321 -0.24 7.36 20.82
C ALA A 321 0.46 8.67 21.18
N GLY A 322 0.90 8.82 22.43
CA GLY A 322 1.71 9.96 22.87
C GLY A 322 3.00 10.09 22.06
N PHE A 323 3.77 9.00 21.98
CA PHE A 323 4.97 8.92 21.13
C PHE A 323 4.69 9.35 19.68
N THR A 324 3.60 8.86 19.08
CA THR A 324 3.24 9.17 17.70
C THR A 324 2.93 10.66 17.52
N LEU A 325 2.16 11.25 18.44
CA LEU A 325 1.80 12.67 18.40
C LEU A 325 3.01 13.58 18.64
N ASP A 326 3.85 13.26 19.61
CA ASP A 326 5.08 14.00 19.90
C ASP A 326 6.02 13.99 18.70
N THR A 327 6.16 12.82 18.07
CA THR A 327 6.95 12.61 16.86
C THR A 327 6.42 13.41 15.68
N ALA A 328 5.09 13.44 15.47
CA ALA A 328 4.48 14.24 14.40
C ALA A 328 4.68 15.75 14.62
N GLU A 329 4.65 16.20 15.89
CA GLU A 329 4.91 17.59 16.26
C GLU A 329 6.40 17.95 16.11
N GLU A 330 7.31 17.03 16.38
CA GLU A 330 8.75 17.18 16.10
C GLU A 330 9.00 17.36 14.60
N ARG A 331 8.47 16.46 13.75
CA ARG A 331 8.53 16.59 12.28
C ARG A 331 8.01 17.95 11.81
N ARG A 332 6.89 18.43 12.38
CA ARG A 332 6.34 19.77 12.09
C ARG A 332 7.31 20.90 12.43
N ARG A 333 7.99 20.81 13.59
CA ARG A 333 8.93 21.84 14.06
C ARG A 333 10.23 21.86 13.25
N GLU A 334 10.72 20.69 12.86
CA GLU A 334 11.95 20.55 12.07
C GLU A 334 11.72 20.87 10.59
N GLY A 335 10.47 20.71 10.12
CA GLY A 335 10.10 20.92 8.72
C GLY A 335 10.35 19.72 7.82
N GLU A 336 10.61 18.55 8.41
CA GLU A 336 10.78 17.26 7.73
C GLU A 336 9.44 16.52 7.76
N LEU A 337 8.58 16.86 6.80
CA LEU A 337 7.19 16.39 6.78
C LEU A 337 7.04 15.12 5.95
N GLU A 338 6.29 14.16 6.47
CA GLU A 338 5.84 13.01 5.70
C GLU A 338 4.59 13.37 4.87
N PHE A 339 4.24 12.54 3.88
CA PHE A 339 3.08 12.78 3.02
C PHE A 339 1.77 12.99 3.79
N HIS A 340 1.55 12.22 4.85
CA HIS A 340 0.34 12.35 5.67
C HIS A 340 0.33 13.68 6.44
N ASP A 341 1.48 14.10 6.98
CA ASP A 341 1.60 15.36 7.72
C ASP A 341 1.17 16.56 6.86
N LEU A 342 1.50 16.55 5.56
CA LEU A 342 1.10 17.60 4.62
C LEU A 342 -0.42 17.81 4.62
N LEU A 343 -1.19 16.72 4.53
CA LEU A 343 -2.65 16.78 4.48
C LEU A 343 -3.25 17.25 5.80
N VAL A 344 -2.75 16.71 6.92
CA VAL A 344 -3.26 17.04 8.25
C VAL A 344 -2.97 18.49 8.61
N LEU A 345 -1.76 18.98 8.32
CA LEU A 345 -1.35 20.36 8.58
C LEU A 345 -2.07 21.35 7.65
N ALA A 346 -2.27 21.00 6.37
CA ALA A 346 -3.08 21.83 5.47
C ALA A 346 -4.53 21.92 5.95
N ARG A 347 -5.10 20.81 6.44
CA ARG A 347 -6.44 20.81 7.04
C ARG A 347 -6.47 21.68 8.28
N ARG A 348 -5.47 21.56 9.17
CA ARG A 348 -5.34 22.38 10.38
C ARG A 348 -5.27 23.87 10.05
N LEU A 349 -4.49 24.26 9.03
CA LEU A 349 -4.43 25.64 8.54
C LEU A 349 -5.81 26.16 8.15
N LEU A 350 -6.51 25.43 7.27
CA LEU A 350 -7.80 25.86 6.77
C LEU A 350 -8.88 25.83 7.86
N ARG A 351 -8.83 24.92 8.84
CA ARG A 351 -9.77 24.94 9.96
C ARG A 351 -9.51 26.10 10.93
N SER A 352 -8.26 26.51 11.13
CA SER A 352 -7.90 27.51 12.14
C SER A 352 -7.90 28.95 11.63
N SER A 353 -7.59 29.20 10.36
CA SER A 353 -7.38 30.55 9.82
C SER A 353 -8.45 30.94 8.78
N ALA A 354 -9.38 31.83 9.15
CA ALA A 354 -10.36 32.39 8.22
C ALA A 354 -9.72 33.28 7.14
N GLU A 355 -8.61 33.95 7.48
CA GLU A 355 -7.83 34.76 6.54
C GLU A 355 -7.21 33.87 5.45
N ALA A 356 -6.54 32.78 5.85
CA ALA A 356 -5.97 31.84 4.89
C ALA A 356 -7.05 31.25 3.98
N ARG A 357 -8.20 30.83 4.52
CA ARG A 357 -9.33 30.35 3.71
C ARG A 357 -9.78 31.38 2.68
N THR A 358 -9.95 32.64 3.10
CA THR A 358 -10.43 33.71 2.21
C THR A 358 -9.47 33.98 1.07
N GLU A 359 -8.16 34.09 1.37
CA GLU A 359 -7.17 34.37 0.34
C GLU A 359 -6.98 33.18 -0.62
N LEU A 360 -6.90 31.96 -0.09
CA LEU A 360 -6.73 30.75 -0.90
C LEU A 360 -7.98 30.49 -1.76
N SER A 361 -9.19 30.73 -1.24
CA SER A 361 -10.43 30.63 -1.99
C SER A 361 -10.54 31.69 -3.11
N ALA A 362 -9.95 32.88 -2.91
CA ALA A 362 -9.87 33.91 -3.96
C ALA A 362 -8.82 33.59 -5.03
N ARG A 363 -7.78 32.83 -4.66
CA ARG A 363 -6.71 32.40 -5.56
C ARG A 363 -7.14 31.20 -6.42
N TYR A 364 -7.75 30.20 -5.78
CA TYR A 364 -8.25 28.99 -6.43
C TYR A 364 -9.76 29.09 -6.59
N GLU A 365 -10.18 29.76 -7.67
CA GLU A 365 -11.60 30.03 -7.94
C GLU A 365 -12.37 28.75 -8.29
N VAL A 366 -11.69 27.76 -8.86
CA VAL A 366 -12.27 26.46 -9.23
C VAL A 366 -11.34 25.34 -8.81
N LEU A 367 -11.88 24.39 -8.04
CA LEU A 367 -11.24 23.15 -7.63
C LEU A 367 -11.86 21.98 -8.40
N MET A 368 -11.01 21.15 -8.99
CA MET A 368 -11.38 19.97 -9.77
C MET A 368 -10.70 18.75 -9.18
N LEU A 369 -11.46 17.76 -8.73
CA LEU A 369 -10.95 16.52 -8.15
C LEU A 369 -11.18 15.37 -9.15
N ASP A 370 -10.10 14.73 -9.60
CA ASP A 370 -10.13 13.51 -10.41
C ASP A 370 -9.88 12.26 -9.56
N GLU A 371 -10.35 11.11 -10.02
CA GLU A 371 -10.32 9.82 -9.32
C GLU A 371 -10.86 9.91 -7.89
N PHE A 372 -11.99 10.61 -7.72
CA PHE A 372 -12.60 10.91 -6.43
C PHE A 372 -12.91 9.66 -5.57
N GLN A 373 -13.05 8.48 -6.17
CA GLN A 373 -13.24 7.22 -5.43
C GLN A 373 -12.05 6.77 -4.56
N ASP A 374 -10.87 7.37 -4.77
CA ASP A 374 -9.65 7.05 -4.03
C ASP A 374 -9.26 8.15 -3.03
N THR A 375 -10.15 9.11 -2.77
CA THR A 375 -9.90 10.21 -1.83
C THR A 375 -10.13 9.80 -0.38
N ASP A 376 -9.33 10.39 0.52
CA ASP A 376 -9.48 10.28 1.99
C ASP A 376 -10.47 11.36 2.52
N PRO A 377 -11.18 11.11 3.65
CA PRO A 377 -11.89 12.14 4.43
C PRO A 377 -11.26 13.53 4.50
N ILE A 378 -9.96 13.62 4.76
CA ILE A 378 -9.23 14.89 4.83
C ILE A 378 -9.30 15.65 3.50
N GLN A 379 -9.25 14.95 2.37
CA GLN A 379 -9.20 15.55 1.04
C GLN A 379 -10.50 16.27 0.69
N ILE A 380 -11.63 15.64 1.05
CA ILE A 380 -12.96 16.22 0.86
C ILE A 380 -13.13 17.45 1.73
N GLU A 381 -12.72 17.36 3.00
CA GLU A 381 -12.78 18.48 3.92
C GLU A 381 -11.92 19.65 3.43
N LEU A 382 -10.69 19.40 2.97
CA LEU A 382 -9.83 20.42 2.35
C LEU A 382 -10.50 21.10 1.15
N ALA A 383 -11.09 20.32 0.25
CA ALA A 383 -11.77 20.84 -0.93
C ALA A 383 -12.98 21.72 -0.55
N LEU A 384 -13.78 21.28 0.42
CA LEU A 384 -14.95 22.04 0.90
C LEU A 384 -14.56 23.28 1.69
N LEU A 385 -13.47 23.26 2.47
CA LEU A 385 -12.97 24.44 3.17
C LEU A 385 -12.45 25.53 2.21
N LEU A 386 -11.97 25.14 1.01
CA LEU A 386 -11.50 26.06 -0.02
C LEU A 386 -12.61 26.55 -0.96
N ALA A 387 -13.48 25.63 -1.40
CA ALA A 387 -14.53 25.90 -2.37
C ALA A 387 -15.86 26.33 -1.73
N GLY A 388 -16.02 26.18 -0.43
CA GLY A 388 -17.27 26.37 0.30
C GLY A 388 -17.38 27.64 1.12
N VAL A 389 -18.57 27.85 1.68
CA VAL A 389 -18.84 28.88 2.68
C VAL A 389 -18.61 28.27 4.05
N VAL A 390 -17.72 28.88 4.84
CA VAL A 390 -17.36 28.38 6.18
C VAL A 390 -17.83 29.35 7.23
N GLU A 391 -18.82 28.93 8.02
CA GLU A 391 -19.22 29.63 9.24
C GLU A 391 -18.29 29.20 10.39
N GLY A 392 -17.46 30.14 10.86
CA GLY A 392 -16.52 29.90 11.95
C GLY A 392 -17.07 30.35 13.31
N ASP A 393 -16.37 29.98 14.38
CA ASP A 393 -16.57 30.54 15.73
C ASP A 393 -16.14 32.02 15.80
N ASP A 394 -16.23 32.64 16.98
CA ASP A 394 -15.84 34.04 17.21
C ASP A 394 -14.36 34.33 16.86
N GLU A 395 -13.51 33.30 16.79
CA GLU A 395 -12.10 33.36 16.42
C GLU A 395 -11.87 32.96 14.94
N GLY A 396 -12.94 32.71 14.18
CA GLY A 396 -12.90 32.31 12.78
C GLY A 396 -12.50 30.85 12.55
N ARG A 397 -12.54 30.00 13.57
CA ARG A 397 -12.19 28.58 13.48
C ARG A 397 -13.40 27.73 13.09
N PHE A 398 -13.15 26.67 12.33
CA PHE A 398 -14.14 25.67 11.97
C PHE A 398 -14.02 24.42 12.85
N THR A 399 -14.97 24.21 13.75
CA THR A 399 -15.04 23.05 14.66
C THR A 399 -16.06 22.00 14.22
N GLY A 400 -16.83 22.29 13.17
CA GLY A 400 -17.84 21.39 12.61
C GLY A 400 -17.26 20.19 11.87
N LYS A 401 -18.13 19.42 11.24
CA LYS A 401 -17.77 18.31 10.37
C LYS A 401 -17.87 18.70 8.90
N TRP A 402 -17.17 17.96 8.03
CA TRP A 402 -17.15 18.26 6.60
C TRP A 402 -18.55 18.26 5.95
N ASP A 403 -19.50 17.46 6.48
CA ASP A 403 -20.87 17.34 5.94
C ASP A 403 -21.72 18.59 6.21
N GLU A 404 -21.32 19.42 7.17
CA GLU A 404 -21.93 20.72 7.49
C GLU A 404 -21.47 21.83 6.52
N LEU A 405 -20.41 21.61 5.73
CA LEU A 405 -19.89 22.57 4.76
C LEU A 405 -20.64 22.47 3.44
N ASP A 406 -21.02 23.59 2.84
CA ASP A 406 -21.60 23.63 1.49
C ASP A 406 -20.63 24.29 0.50
N ALA A 407 -20.57 23.73 -0.72
CA ALA A 407 -19.75 24.28 -1.79
C ALA A 407 -20.43 25.49 -2.45
N VAL A 408 -19.65 26.51 -2.78
CA VAL A 408 -20.14 27.60 -3.63
C VAL A 408 -20.29 27.06 -5.05
N ASP A 409 -21.46 27.30 -5.64
CA ASP A 409 -21.77 26.83 -6.99
C ASP A 409 -20.73 27.30 -8.03
N GLY A 410 -20.29 26.37 -8.86
CA GLY A 410 -19.29 26.60 -9.91
C GLY A 410 -17.84 26.55 -9.43
N ARG A 411 -17.59 26.47 -8.12
CA ARG A 411 -16.23 26.37 -7.56
C ARG A 411 -15.71 24.96 -7.39
N LEU A 412 -16.59 23.95 -7.37
CA LEU A 412 -16.20 22.57 -7.14
C LEU A 412 -16.65 21.66 -8.28
N PHE A 413 -15.74 20.83 -8.77
CA PHE A 413 -16.01 19.79 -9.75
C PHE A 413 -15.36 18.49 -9.27
N MET A 414 -16.14 17.41 -9.22
CA MET A 414 -15.65 16.11 -8.79
C MET A 414 -15.95 15.10 -9.88
N VAL A 415 -14.99 14.25 -10.21
CA VAL A 415 -15.19 13.13 -11.14
C VAL A 415 -14.56 11.86 -10.57
N GLY A 416 -15.28 10.75 -10.70
CA GLY A 416 -14.81 9.47 -10.20
C GLY A 416 -15.71 8.31 -10.61
N ASP A 417 -15.31 7.12 -10.21
CA ASP A 417 -16.09 5.90 -10.34
C ASP A 417 -16.03 5.08 -9.05
N PRO A 418 -17.12 5.00 -8.26
CA PRO A 418 -17.09 4.24 -7.02
C PRO A 418 -16.83 2.74 -7.25
N LYS A 419 -17.14 2.23 -8.45
CA LYS A 419 -16.88 0.84 -8.85
C LYS A 419 -15.39 0.52 -8.97
N GLN A 420 -14.53 1.55 -9.02
CA GLN A 420 -13.07 1.42 -9.15
C GLN A 420 -12.34 1.74 -7.84
N SER A 421 -13.05 1.91 -6.72
CA SER A 421 -12.41 2.12 -5.41
C SER A 421 -11.78 0.83 -4.92
N ILE A 422 -10.45 0.73 -5.05
CA ILE A 422 -9.66 -0.46 -4.70
C ILE A 422 -8.54 -0.15 -3.69
N TYR A 423 -8.39 1.11 -3.28
CA TYR A 423 -7.33 1.57 -2.38
C TYR A 423 -7.80 1.74 -0.93
N ARG A 424 -8.71 0.88 -0.43
CA ARG A 424 -9.16 0.92 0.98
C ARG A 424 -8.00 0.82 1.98
N PHE A 425 -6.94 0.10 1.63
CA PHE A 425 -5.72 0.01 2.42
C PHE A 425 -4.88 1.32 2.45
N ARG A 426 -5.24 2.32 1.64
CA ARG A 426 -4.73 3.70 1.65
C ARG A 426 -5.81 4.71 2.10
N ARG A 427 -6.73 4.27 2.97
CA ARG A 427 -7.79 5.10 3.58
C ARG A 427 -8.89 5.59 2.62
N ALA A 428 -8.97 5.08 1.39
CA ALA A 428 -10.12 5.34 0.53
C ALA A 428 -11.41 4.76 1.16
N ASP A 429 -12.47 5.55 1.22
CA ASP A 429 -13.73 5.21 1.89
C ASP A 429 -14.93 5.35 0.92
N ILE A 430 -15.53 4.21 0.56
CA ILE A 430 -16.70 4.15 -0.32
C ILE A 430 -17.93 4.76 0.36
N ALA A 431 -18.10 4.56 1.67
CA ALA A 431 -19.25 5.14 2.39
C ALA A 431 -19.20 6.67 2.34
N LEU A 432 -17.99 7.23 2.44
CA LEU A 432 -17.78 8.66 2.27
C LEU A 432 -18.06 9.12 0.84
N PHE A 433 -17.59 8.39 -0.18
CA PHE A 433 -17.91 8.71 -1.57
C PHE A 433 -19.43 8.79 -1.79
N LEU A 434 -20.17 7.80 -1.28
CA LEU A 434 -21.64 7.75 -1.40
C LEU A 434 -22.29 8.93 -0.66
N ALA A 435 -21.81 9.28 0.54
CA ALA A 435 -22.31 10.43 1.28
C ALA A 435 -22.08 11.76 0.53
N VAL A 436 -20.91 11.94 -0.10
CA VAL A 436 -20.63 13.14 -0.91
C VAL A 436 -21.49 13.17 -2.17
N ARG A 437 -21.62 12.03 -2.87
CA ARG A 437 -22.53 11.90 -4.03
C ARG A 437 -23.94 12.34 -3.67
N ASP A 438 -24.48 11.82 -2.56
CA ASP A 438 -25.84 12.10 -2.12
C ASP A 438 -26.02 13.58 -1.71
N LYS A 439 -24.99 14.21 -1.12
CA LYS A 439 -24.99 15.65 -0.82
C LYS A 439 -25.03 16.52 -2.09
N PHE A 440 -24.34 16.11 -3.15
CA PHE A 440 -24.28 16.84 -4.42
C PHE A 440 -25.20 16.26 -5.51
N GLU A 441 -26.26 15.54 -5.13
CA GLU A 441 -27.18 14.86 -6.05
C GLU A 441 -27.81 15.81 -7.08
N SER A 442 -28.06 17.08 -6.72
CA SER A 442 -28.61 18.09 -7.63
C SER A 442 -27.70 18.40 -8.83
N GLY A 443 -26.38 18.22 -8.67
CA GLY A 443 -25.34 18.39 -9.69
C GLY A 443 -24.79 17.07 -10.22
N ARG A 444 -25.45 15.94 -9.95
CA ARG A 444 -24.99 14.62 -10.37
C ARG A 444 -25.14 14.42 -11.87
N VAL A 445 -24.07 13.92 -12.49
CA VAL A 445 -24.05 13.59 -13.93
C VAL A 445 -23.38 12.23 -14.12
N THR A 446 -23.96 11.39 -14.98
CA THR A 446 -23.41 10.06 -15.26
C THR A 446 -22.92 9.96 -16.70
N LEU A 447 -21.68 9.50 -16.89
CA LEU A 447 -21.13 9.11 -18.20
C LEU A 447 -21.16 7.59 -18.33
N SER A 448 -21.78 7.08 -19.40
CA SER A 448 -22.05 5.65 -19.60
C SER A 448 -21.48 5.08 -20.90
N GLN A 449 -21.09 5.92 -21.86
CA GLN A 449 -20.49 5.46 -23.11
C GLN A 449 -19.04 5.02 -22.89
N ASN A 450 -18.73 3.74 -23.10
CA ASN A 450 -17.38 3.19 -23.05
C ASN A 450 -16.72 3.22 -24.45
N PHE A 451 -15.55 3.87 -24.55
CA PHE A 451 -14.78 4.00 -25.79
C PHE A 451 -13.54 3.09 -25.86
N ARG A 452 -13.26 2.31 -24.81
CA ARG A 452 -12.05 1.48 -24.69
C ARG A 452 -12.28 0.03 -25.11
N THR A 453 -13.46 -0.51 -24.83
CA THR A 453 -13.72 -1.95 -24.88
C THR A 453 -14.74 -2.28 -25.96
N VAL A 454 -14.61 -3.46 -26.56
CA VAL A 454 -15.55 -4.00 -27.55
C VAL A 454 -16.86 -4.47 -26.92
N ALA A 455 -17.95 -4.39 -27.68
CA ALA A 455 -19.30 -4.71 -27.20
C ALA A 455 -19.46 -6.05 -26.44
N PRO A 456 -18.94 -7.19 -26.94
CA PRO A 456 -19.17 -8.48 -26.26
C PRO A 456 -18.60 -8.56 -24.84
N VAL A 457 -17.48 -7.87 -24.59
CA VAL A 457 -16.86 -7.83 -23.26
C VAL A 457 -17.66 -6.92 -22.33
N VAL A 458 -18.09 -5.74 -22.82
CA VAL A 458 -18.94 -4.82 -22.03
C VAL A 458 -20.26 -5.47 -21.65
N GLU A 459 -20.89 -6.19 -22.57
CA GLU A 459 -22.16 -6.87 -22.35
C GLU A 459 -22.04 -7.97 -21.27
N ALA A 460 -20.99 -8.80 -21.33
CA ALA A 460 -20.77 -9.83 -20.32
C ALA A 460 -20.44 -9.26 -18.94
N VAL A 461 -19.61 -8.20 -18.88
CA VAL A 461 -19.32 -7.48 -17.63
C VAL A 461 -20.61 -6.88 -17.06
N ASN A 462 -21.47 -6.30 -17.90
CA ASN A 462 -22.74 -5.75 -17.46
C ASN A 462 -23.63 -6.82 -16.82
N VAL A 463 -23.79 -7.98 -17.45
CA VAL A 463 -24.60 -9.09 -16.90
C VAL A 463 -24.03 -9.57 -15.56
N LEU A 464 -22.72 -9.80 -15.49
CA LEU A 464 -22.08 -10.32 -14.29
C LEU A 464 -22.22 -9.38 -13.09
N PHE A 465 -21.93 -8.08 -13.27
CA PHE A 465 -21.92 -7.14 -12.16
C PHE A 465 -23.30 -6.56 -11.81
N ASP A 466 -24.29 -6.66 -12.70
CA ASP A 466 -25.68 -6.37 -12.35
C ASP A 466 -26.22 -7.38 -11.32
N GLU A 467 -25.78 -8.64 -11.40
CA GLU A 467 -26.10 -9.68 -10.41
C GLU A 467 -25.25 -9.56 -9.13
N LEU A 468 -23.95 -9.29 -9.26
CA LEU A 468 -23.02 -9.24 -8.12
C LEU A 468 -23.05 -7.92 -7.33
N MET A 469 -23.50 -6.81 -7.92
CA MET A 469 -23.54 -5.49 -7.26
C MET A 469 -24.91 -4.81 -7.45
N PRO A 470 -26.00 -5.40 -6.94
CA PRO A 470 -27.36 -4.95 -7.22
C PRO A 470 -27.72 -3.60 -6.58
N ASP A 471 -27.16 -3.31 -5.40
CA ASP A 471 -27.52 -2.18 -4.54
C ASP A 471 -26.30 -1.51 -3.89
N ASP A 472 -26.50 -0.26 -3.45
CA ASP A 472 -25.50 0.48 -2.67
C ASP A 472 -25.39 -0.08 -1.24
N SER A 473 -24.17 -0.20 -0.73
CA SER A 473 -23.84 -0.53 0.65
C SER A 473 -22.61 0.28 1.10
N PRO A 474 -22.34 0.39 2.42
CA PRO A 474 -21.12 1.06 2.92
C PRO A 474 -19.80 0.48 2.39
N ALA A 475 -19.82 -0.73 1.83
CA ALA A 475 -18.63 -1.39 1.29
C ALA A 475 -18.60 -1.45 -0.24
N GLN A 476 -19.69 -1.10 -0.94
CA GLN A 476 -19.84 -1.36 -2.36
C GLN A 476 -20.92 -0.48 -2.97
N ALA A 477 -20.64 0.16 -4.11
CA ALA A 477 -21.66 0.89 -4.85
C ALA A 477 -22.42 -0.02 -5.84
N LYS A 478 -23.65 0.36 -6.18
CA LYS A 478 -24.47 -0.27 -7.19
C LYS A 478 -23.80 -0.23 -8.57
N TYR A 479 -23.87 -1.33 -9.30
CA TYR A 479 -23.38 -1.38 -10.67
C TYR A 479 -24.25 -0.54 -11.62
N GLN A 480 -23.60 0.21 -12.50
CA GLN A 480 -24.26 0.98 -13.56
C GLN A 480 -23.79 0.44 -14.92
N PRO A 481 -24.70 -0.10 -15.75
CA PRO A 481 -24.34 -0.66 -17.05
C PRO A 481 -23.69 0.35 -17.99
N LEU A 482 -22.61 -0.08 -18.66
CA LEU A 482 -21.92 0.71 -19.67
C LEU A 482 -22.45 0.40 -21.07
N LYS A 483 -22.39 1.37 -21.97
CA LYS A 483 -22.78 1.22 -23.38
C LYS A 483 -21.52 1.16 -24.25
N PRO A 484 -21.31 0.10 -25.04
CA PRO A 484 -20.11 0.00 -25.87
C PRO A 484 -20.15 0.95 -27.06
N PHE A 485 -18.99 1.52 -27.42
CA PHE A 485 -18.81 2.31 -28.64
C PHE A 485 -18.05 1.54 -29.72
N ARG A 486 -17.01 0.78 -29.34
CA ARG A 486 -16.19 0.01 -30.29
C ARG A 486 -16.94 -1.22 -30.77
N GLN A 487 -17.03 -1.38 -32.08
CA GLN A 487 -17.47 -2.62 -32.72
C GLN A 487 -16.26 -3.45 -33.13
N ALA A 488 -16.40 -4.77 -33.06
CA ALA A 488 -15.34 -5.69 -33.40
C ALA A 488 -15.64 -6.41 -34.73
N PRO A 489 -14.63 -6.66 -35.58
CA PRO A 489 -14.79 -7.33 -36.87
C PRO A 489 -14.98 -8.84 -36.75
N ALA A 490 -14.64 -9.41 -35.60
CA ALA A 490 -14.70 -10.84 -35.30
C ALA A 490 -15.46 -11.10 -33.99
N ASP A 491 -15.79 -12.37 -33.76
CA ASP A 491 -16.50 -12.91 -32.60
C ASP A 491 -15.61 -12.88 -31.34
N HIS A 492 -15.35 -11.68 -30.81
CA HIS A 492 -14.66 -11.50 -29.54
C HIS A 492 -15.59 -11.99 -28.43
N ARG A 493 -15.12 -12.88 -27.55
CA ARG A 493 -15.91 -13.35 -26.41
C ARG A 493 -15.04 -13.42 -25.15
N PRO A 494 -15.61 -13.07 -23.98
CA PRO A 494 -15.04 -13.53 -22.73
C PRO A 494 -14.98 -15.05 -22.73
N LEU A 495 -13.84 -15.59 -22.30
CA LEU A 495 -13.61 -17.02 -22.18
C LEU A 495 -13.43 -17.35 -20.70
N ILE A 496 -14.14 -18.37 -20.24
CA ILE A 496 -13.94 -18.97 -18.92
C ILE A 496 -12.98 -20.12 -19.12
N LEU A 497 -11.87 -20.09 -18.39
CA LEU A 497 -10.84 -21.13 -18.43
C LEU A 497 -11.10 -22.15 -17.31
N GLY A 498 -10.83 -23.42 -17.60
CA GLY A 498 -10.99 -24.52 -16.64
C GLY A 498 -12.43 -24.99 -16.43
N GLY A 499 -12.60 -25.79 -15.36
CA GLY A 499 -13.86 -26.39 -14.95
C GLY A 499 -13.77 -26.97 -13.53
N PRO A 500 -14.86 -27.52 -12.97
CA PRO A 500 -14.84 -28.10 -11.63
C PRO A 500 -13.85 -29.27 -11.57
N LEU A 501 -12.87 -29.15 -10.67
CA LEU A 501 -11.85 -30.14 -10.39
C LEU A 501 -11.87 -30.43 -8.89
N ASP A 502 -11.82 -31.71 -8.53
CA ASP A 502 -11.62 -32.14 -7.14
C ASP A 502 -10.12 -32.21 -6.85
N GLY A 503 -9.68 -31.56 -5.77
CA GLY A 503 -8.27 -31.56 -5.39
C GLY A 503 -7.93 -30.60 -4.26
N THR A 504 -6.66 -30.59 -3.88
CA THR A 504 -6.10 -29.60 -2.96
C THR A 504 -5.95 -28.25 -3.65
N ALA A 505 -5.95 -27.15 -2.90
CA ALA A 505 -5.77 -25.80 -3.44
C ALA A 505 -4.46 -25.65 -4.24
N ALA A 506 -3.43 -26.44 -3.93
CA ALA A 506 -2.17 -26.44 -4.68
C ALA A 506 -2.31 -27.08 -6.08
N GLU A 507 -3.07 -28.18 -6.19
CA GLU A 507 -3.36 -28.84 -7.47
C GLU A 507 -4.23 -27.97 -8.36
N LEU A 508 -5.24 -27.31 -7.78
CA LEU A 508 -6.11 -26.38 -8.51
C LEU A 508 -5.33 -25.20 -9.10
N ARG A 509 -4.44 -24.58 -8.32
CA ARG A 509 -3.57 -23.49 -8.80
C ARG A 509 -2.64 -23.93 -9.93
N LEU A 510 -2.16 -25.16 -9.88
CA LEU A 510 -1.31 -25.71 -10.94
C LEU A 510 -2.11 -25.90 -12.24
N ALA A 511 -3.28 -26.54 -12.16
CA ALA A 511 -4.16 -26.73 -13.31
C ALA A 511 -4.57 -25.38 -13.94
N GLU A 512 -4.95 -24.38 -13.12
CA GLU A 512 -5.24 -23.03 -13.60
C GLU A 512 -4.05 -22.42 -14.36
N SER A 513 -2.84 -22.56 -13.82
CA SER A 513 -1.62 -22.02 -14.43
C SER A 513 -1.32 -22.69 -15.78
N GLU A 514 -1.54 -24.00 -15.89
CA GLU A 514 -1.39 -24.77 -17.13
C GLU A 514 -2.43 -24.38 -18.19
N ASP A 515 -3.69 -24.18 -17.79
CA ASP A 515 -4.77 -23.72 -18.66
C ASP A 515 -4.46 -22.32 -19.23
N VAL A 516 -3.96 -21.40 -18.40
CA VAL A 516 -3.53 -20.06 -18.83
C VAL A 516 -2.40 -20.15 -19.86
N ALA A 517 -1.38 -20.96 -19.59
CA ALA A 517 -0.26 -21.16 -20.53
C ALA A 517 -0.74 -21.78 -21.85
N ALA A 518 -1.68 -22.74 -21.80
CA ALA A 518 -2.25 -23.38 -22.98
C ALA A 518 -3.03 -22.39 -23.86
N VAL A 519 -3.81 -21.49 -23.25
CA VAL A 519 -4.58 -20.45 -23.97
C VAL A 519 -3.65 -19.46 -24.64
N ILE A 520 -2.61 -18.98 -23.94
CA ILE A 520 -1.63 -18.06 -24.52
C ILE A 520 -0.88 -18.73 -25.68
N THR A 521 -0.53 -20.01 -25.51
CA THR A 521 0.04 -20.82 -26.59
C THR A 521 -0.90 -20.88 -27.79
N ASN A 522 -2.20 -21.09 -27.58
CA ASN A 522 -3.20 -21.14 -28.65
C ASN A 522 -3.33 -19.77 -29.36
N ILE A 523 -3.34 -18.66 -28.62
CA ILE A 523 -3.33 -17.30 -29.19
C ILE A 523 -2.13 -17.11 -30.12
N ALA A 524 -0.95 -17.56 -29.70
CA ALA A 524 0.28 -17.47 -30.50
C ALA A 524 0.23 -18.36 -31.76
N HIS A 525 -0.39 -19.54 -31.69
CA HIS A 525 -0.52 -20.45 -32.84
C HIS A 525 -1.62 -20.04 -33.82
N LYS A 526 -2.67 -19.35 -33.35
CA LYS A 526 -3.81 -18.91 -34.17
C LYS A 526 -4.07 -17.40 -33.98
N PRO A 527 -3.15 -16.53 -34.40
CA PRO A 527 -3.27 -15.09 -34.19
C PRO A 527 -4.48 -14.46 -34.90
N GLY A 528 -4.99 -15.09 -35.97
CA GLY A 528 -6.15 -14.61 -36.71
C GLY A 528 -7.47 -14.67 -35.94
N ASP A 529 -7.56 -15.52 -34.91
CA ASP A 529 -8.74 -15.65 -34.06
C ASP A 529 -8.81 -14.54 -33.00
N TRP A 530 -7.72 -13.78 -32.82
CA TRP A 530 -7.54 -12.80 -31.75
C TRP A 530 -7.03 -11.44 -32.27
N PRO A 531 -7.71 -10.80 -33.25
CA PRO A 531 -7.22 -9.57 -33.83
C PRO A 531 -7.21 -8.44 -32.78
N VAL A 532 -6.18 -7.60 -32.82
CA VAL A 532 -5.99 -6.45 -31.92
C VAL A 532 -6.12 -5.16 -32.71
N PHE A 533 -6.89 -4.20 -32.19
CA PHE A 533 -7.02 -2.87 -32.80
C PHE A 533 -5.86 -1.97 -32.36
N ASP A 534 -5.07 -1.50 -33.32
CA ASP A 534 -3.99 -0.55 -33.09
C ASP A 534 -4.54 0.89 -33.16
N THR A 535 -4.47 1.61 -32.03
CA THR A 535 -5.00 2.97 -31.89
C THR A 535 -4.20 4.02 -32.68
N THR A 536 -2.93 3.74 -33.00
CA THR A 536 -2.05 4.65 -33.74
C THR A 536 -2.30 4.52 -35.23
N THR A 537 -2.29 3.30 -35.75
CA THR A 537 -2.51 3.05 -37.19
C THR A 537 -3.99 3.01 -37.55
N LYS A 538 -4.88 2.91 -36.55
CA LYS A 538 -6.34 2.72 -36.69
C LYS A 538 -6.70 1.49 -37.52
N GLN A 539 -5.92 0.42 -37.39
CA GLN A 539 -6.09 -0.82 -38.13
C GLN A 539 -6.05 -2.03 -37.20
N TRP A 540 -6.69 -3.12 -37.63
CA TRP A 540 -6.61 -4.40 -36.95
C TRP A 540 -5.34 -5.15 -37.37
N ARG A 541 -4.62 -5.70 -36.39
CA ARG A 541 -3.40 -6.49 -36.59
C ARG A 541 -3.44 -7.79 -35.79
N ALA A 542 -2.54 -8.71 -36.11
CA ALA A 542 -2.30 -9.90 -35.29
C ALA A 542 -1.83 -9.51 -33.87
N PRO A 543 -2.19 -10.29 -32.84
CA PRO A 543 -1.73 -10.08 -31.47
C PRO A 543 -0.24 -10.40 -31.37
N GLN A 544 0.42 -9.68 -30.47
CA GLN A 544 1.81 -9.90 -30.05
C GLN A 544 1.82 -10.29 -28.56
N MET A 545 2.92 -10.84 -28.06
CA MET A 545 2.99 -11.26 -26.66
C MET A 545 2.82 -10.07 -25.71
N ARG A 546 3.33 -8.90 -26.08
CA ARG A 546 3.13 -7.63 -25.36
C ARG A 546 1.67 -7.15 -25.26
N ASP A 547 0.78 -7.66 -26.10
CA ASP A 547 -0.65 -7.32 -26.06
C ASP A 547 -1.42 -8.15 -25.02
N ILE A 548 -0.80 -9.22 -24.51
CA ILE A 548 -1.38 -10.14 -23.53
C ILE A 548 -0.92 -9.74 -22.13
N THR A 549 -1.90 -9.56 -21.24
CA THR A 549 -1.65 -9.27 -19.82
C THR A 549 -2.37 -10.27 -18.93
N ILE A 550 -1.68 -10.75 -17.91
CA ILE A 550 -2.21 -11.60 -16.85
C ILE A 550 -2.36 -10.76 -15.59
N LEU A 551 -3.58 -10.69 -15.07
CA LEU A 551 -3.92 -10.00 -13.83
C LEU A 551 -4.13 -11.00 -12.71
N LEU A 552 -3.44 -10.76 -11.58
CA LEU A 552 -3.56 -11.56 -10.37
C LEU A 552 -4.15 -10.73 -9.22
N PRO A 553 -5.13 -11.24 -8.45
CA PRO A 553 -5.63 -10.56 -7.26
C PRO A 553 -4.59 -10.60 -6.14
N THR A 554 -3.92 -11.74 -5.97
CA THR A 554 -2.82 -11.95 -5.01
C THR A 554 -1.67 -12.67 -5.69
N ARG A 555 -0.47 -12.58 -5.10
CA ARG A 555 0.76 -13.16 -5.68
C ARG A 555 0.90 -14.67 -5.44
N THR A 556 -0.09 -15.30 -4.79
CA THR A 556 -0.04 -16.71 -4.36
C THR A 556 0.16 -17.68 -5.52
N SER A 557 -0.44 -17.42 -6.68
CA SER A 557 -0.31 -18.25 -7.89
C SER A 557 0.86 -17.85 -8.80
N LEU A 558 1.62 -16.81 -8.47
CA LEU A 558 2.69 -16.31 -9.34
C LEU A 558 3.77 -17.37 -9.58
N GLY A 559 4.16 -18.13 -8.55
CA GLY A 559 5.17 -19.17 -8.68
C GLY A 559 4.75 -20.34 -9.58
N THR A 560 3.49 -20.78 -9.48
CA THR A 560 2.96 -21.84 -10.35
C THR A 560 2.75 -21.35 -11.78
N LEU A 561 2.28 -20.11 -11.95
CA LEU A 561 2.07 -19.48 -13.24
C LEU A 561 3.37 -19.30 -14.01
N THR A 562 4.38 -18.72 -13.37
CA THR A 562 5.70 -18.50 -13.98
C THR A 562 6.33 -19.82 -14.43
N ARG A 563 6.23 -20.87 -13.60
CA ARG A 563 6.67 -22.22 -13.98
C ARG A 563 5.94 -22.76 -15.22
N ALA A 564 4.61 -22.66 -15.28
CA ALA A 564 3.84 -23.15 -16.42
C ALA A 564 4.17 -22.38 -17.72
N LEU A 565 4.38 -21.07 -17.63
CA LEU A 565 4.81 -20.25 -18.78
C LEU A 565 6.24 -20.59 -19.22
N ASP A 566 7.16 -20.85 -18.28
CA ASP A 566 8.53 -21.31 -18.58
C ASP A 566 8.53 -22.67 -19.29
N GLU A 567 7.72 -23.63 -18.83
CA GLU A 567 7.58 -24.94 -19.46
C GLU A 567 6.99 -24.86 -20.87
N ALA A 568 6.09 -23.89 -21.11
CA ALA A 568 5.52 -23.59 -22.42
C ALA A 568 6.41 -22.71 -23.32
N ASN A 569 7.60 -22.29 -22.85
CA ASN A 569 8.50 -21.33 -23.54
C ASN A 569 7.81 -19.99 -23.90
N ILE A 570 6.92 -19.52 -23.04
CA ILE A 570 6.25 -18.22 -23.22
C ILE A 570 7.10 -17.13 -22.53
N PRO A 571 7.55 -16.10 -23.26
CA PRO A 571 8.22 -14.96 -22.66
C PRO A 571 7.21 -14.18 -21.80
N TYR A 572 7.57 -13.93 -20.54
CA TYR A 572 6.74 -13.15 -19.63
C TYR A 572 7.59 -12.16 -18.82
N ARG A 573 6.94 -11.10 -18.34
CA ARG A 573 7.50 -10.09 -17.47
C ARG A 573 6.56 -9.87 -16.28
N ALA A 574 7.04 -10.17 -15.07
CA ALA A 574 6.33 -9.78 -13.85
C ALA A 574 6.69 -8.34 -13.46
N ASP A 575 5.69 -7.47 -13.35
CA ASP A 575 5.83 -6.07 -12.94
C ASP A 575 5.70 -6.01 -11.40
N THR A 576 6.68 -6.58 -10.69
CA THR A 576 6.69 -6.66 -9.21
C THR A 576 8.06 -6.28 -8.63
N GLY A 577 8.15 -5.15 -7.92
CA GLY A 577 9.39 -4.67 -7.28
C GLY A 577 9.78 -5.44 -6.01
N SER A 578 8.82 -5.89 -5.20
CA SER A 578 9.09 -6.53 -3.90
C SER A 578 9.82 -7.89 -3.99
N LEU A 579 9.69 -8.60 -5.11
CA LEU A 579 10.37 -9.89 -5.31
C LEU A 579 11.84 -9.73 -5.73
N VAL A 580 12.27 -8.50 -6.06
CA VAL A 580 13.63 -8.25 -6.57
C VAL A 580 14.67 -8.64 -5.53
N TYR A 581 14.49 -8.21 -4.27
CA TYR A 581 15.41 -8.48 -3.16
C TYR A 581 15.44 -9.96 -2.71
N GLU A 582 14.45 -10.77 -3.12
CA GLU A 582 14.42 -12.20 -2.84
C GLU A 582 15.09 -13.05 -3.92
N THR A 583 15.37 -12.48 -5.09
CA THR A 583 15.97 -13.22 -6.20
C THR A 583 17.41 -13.60 -5.93
N GLN A 584 17.86 -14.71 -6.52
CA GLN A 584 19.18 -15.26 -6.24
C GLN A 584 20.30 -14.26 -6.57
N GLU A 585 20.21 -13.63 -7.74
CA GLU A 585 21.19 -12.66 -8.21
C GLU A 585 21.34 -11.44 -7.27
N ILE A 586 20.24 -10.99 -6.68
CA ILE A 586 20.27 -9.87 -5.72
C ILE A 586 20.71 -10.34 -4.34
N ARG A 587 20.28 -11.51 -3.89
CA ARG A 587 20.76 -12.11 -2.63
C ARG A 587 22.27 -12.32 -2.66
N ASP A 588 22.83 -12.71 -3.80
CA ASP A 588 24.27 -12.87 -4.00
C ASP A 588 24.99 -11.52 -3.87
N LEU A 589 24.50 -10.47 -4.54
CA LEU A 589 25.04 -9.11 -4.40
C LEU A 589 24.95 -8.58 -2.97
N LEU A 590 23.82 -8.78 -2.29
CA LEU A 590 23.64 -8.37 -0.90
C LEU A 590 24.49 -9.18 0.08
N ALA A 591 24.73 -10.47 -0.18
CA ALA A 591 25.65 -11.28 0.62
C ALA A 591 27.08 -10.73 0.56
N VAL A 592 27.52 -10.29 -0.63
CA VAL A 592 28.80 -9.59 -0.81
C VAL A 592 28.85 -8.32 0.03
N LEU A 593 27.83 -7.47 -0.07
CA LEU A 593 27.79 -6.23 0.70
C LEU A 593 27.72 -6.47 2.22
N ARG A 594 26.98 -7.48 2.69
CA ARG A 594 26.95 -7.86 4.12
C ARG A 594 28.31 -8.34 4.63
N ALA A 595 29.01 -9.17 3.84
CA ALA A 595 30.36 -9.60 4.19
C ALA A 595 31.35 -8.43 4.24
N VAL A 596 31.13 -7.41 3.38
CA VAL A 596 31.92 -6.18 3.34
C VAL A 596 31.58 -5.24 4.50
N ASP A 597 30.32 -5.15 4.94
CA ASP A 597 29.89 -4.34 6.09
C ASP A 597 30.44 -4.91 7.42
N ASP A 598 30.20 -6.19 7.64
CA ASP A 598 30.61 -6.92 8.85
C ASP A 598 31.54 -8.10 8.49
N PRO A 599 32.86 -7.89 8.50
CA PRO A 599 33.84 -8.97 8.29
C PRO A 599 33.75 -10.11 9.30
N THR A 600 33.06 -9.91 10.43
CA THR A 600 32.87 -10.96 11.44
C THR A 600 31.69 -11.88 11.12
N ASP A 601 30.82 -11.49 10.19
CA ASP A 601 29.74 -12.34 9.68
C ASP A 601 30.28 -13.38 8.69
N GLN A 602 30.78 -14.49 9.25
CA GLN A 602 31.28 -15.63 8.48
C GLN A 602 30.20 -16.27 7.60
N ILE A 603 28.92 -16.15 7.96
CA ILE A 603 27.83 -16.72 7.17
C ILE A 603 27.69 -15.94 5.87
N SER A 604 27.61 -14.61 5.95
CA SER A 604 27.56 -13.74 4.78
C SER A 604 28.83 -13.85 3.93
N LEU A 605 30.00 -13.93 4.55
CA LEU A 605 31.27 -14.13 3.84
C LEU A 605 31.28 -15.44 3.05
N VAL A 606 30.94 -16.58 3.67
CA VAL A 606 30.90 -17.86 2.97
C VAL A 606 29.81 -17.86 1.89
N ALA A 607 28.65 -17.24 2.14
CA ALA A 607 27.61 -17.08 1.13
C ALA A 607 28.09 -16.27 -0.09
N ALA A 608 28.81 -15.17 0.13
CA ALA A 608 29.44 -14.37 -0.91
C ALA A 608 30.45 -15.20 -1.74
N LEU A 609 31.34 -15.93 -1.08
CA LEU A 609 32.35 -16.78 -1.75
C LEU A 609 31.70 -17.88 -2.62
N ARG A 610 30.62 -18.50 -2.14
CA ARG A 610 29.87 -19.55 -2.86
C ARG A 610 29.03 -19.02 -4.02
N SER A 611 28.75 -17.72 -4.04
CA SER A 611 27.91 -17.12 -5.09
C SER A 611 28.57 -17.24 -6.48
N PRO A 612 27.79 -17.21 -7.57
CA PRO A 612 28.33 -17.18 -8.93
C PRO A 612 29.30 -16.03 -9.21
N LEU A 613 29.28 -14.95 -8.40
CA LEU A 613 30.20 -13.82 -8.52
C LEU A 613 31.66 -14.22 -8.24
N TYR A 614 31.89 -15.17 -7.34
CA TYR A 614 33.22 -15.64 -6.93
C TYR A 614 33.47 -17.12 -7.26
N ALA A 615 32.41 -17.91 -7.43
CA ALA A 615 32.45 -19.30 -7.87
C ALA A 615 33.39 -20.21 -7.06
N CYS A 616 33.57 -19.94 -5.76
CA CYS A 616 34.31 -20.83 -4.88
C CYS A 616 33.45 -22.05 -4.54
N GLY A 617 33.83 -23.23 -5.05
CA GLY A 617 33.10 -24.47 -4.79
C GLY A 617 33.27 -24.94 -3.35
N ASP A 618 32.37 -25.83 -2.89
CA ASP A 618 32.46 -26.41 -1.54
C ASP A 618 33.79 -27.14 -1.31
N ASP A 619 34.37 -27.74 -2.36
CA ASP A 619 35.70 -28.35 -2.35
C ASP A 619 36.83 -27.31 -2.11
N ASP A 620 36.73 -26.12 -2.69
CA ASP A 620 37.72 -25.06 -2.55
C ASP A 620 37.68 -24.46 -1.14
N LEU A 621 36.48 -24.25 -0.61
CA LEU A 621 36.27 -23.79 0.77
C LEU A 621 36.75 -24.83 1.79
N TYR A 622 36.52 -26.11 1.53
CA TYR A 622 37.04 -27.19 2.37
C TYR A 622 38.57 -27.22 2.36
N ARG A 623 39.21 -27.12 1.19
CA ARG A 623 40.67 -27.07 1.06
C ARG A 623 41.26 -25.83 1.74
N TRP A 624 40.62 -24.68 1.60
CA TRP A 624 41.00 -23.44 2.29
C TRP A 624 41.04 -23.64 3.81
N ASN A 625 39.97 -24.17 4.38
CA ASN A 625 39.88 -24.42 5.82
C ASN A 625 40.89 -25.49 6.30
N GLN A 626 41.10 -26.56 5.52
CA GLN A 626 42.10 -27.59 5.86
C GLN A 626 43.54 -27.07 5.78
N GLY A 627 43.82 -26.16 4.84
CA GLY A 627 45.12 -25.49 4.69
C GLY A 627 45.40 -24.40 5.74
N GLY A 628 44.55 -24.27 6.77
CA GLY A 628 44.72 -23.28 7.82
C GLY A 628 44.24 -21.87 7.45
N GLY A 629 43.59 -21.70 6.30
CA GLY A 629 42.92 -20.47 5.92
C GLY A 629 41.74 -20.18 6.85
N LYS A 630 41.52 -18.90 7.18
CA LYS A 630 40.38 -18.43 7.96
C LYS A 630 39.42 -17.66 7.07
N PHE A 631 38.12 -17.73 7.37
CA PHE A 631 37.11 -16.91 6.72
C PHE A 631 37.05 -15.57 7.45
N ASP A 632 38.01 -14.70 7.12
CA ASP A 632 38.21 -13.39 7.73
C ASP A 632 38.84 -12.46 6.68
N LEU A 633 38.23 -11.30 6.45
CA LEU A 633 38.70 -10.34 5.45
C LEU A 633 39.96 -9.58 5.91
N ASP A 634 40.22 -9.52 7.22
CA ASP A 634 41.42 -8.89 7.79
C ASP A 634 42.52 -9.92 8.11
N GLY A 635 42.22 -11.21 7.88
CA GLY A 635 43.13 -12.32 8.12
C GLY A 635 44.31 -12.36 7.14
N LEU A 636 45.45 -12.84 7.62
CA LEU A 636 46.58 -13.17 6.75
C LEU A 636 46.25 -14.43 5.94
N ILE A 637 46.40 -14.35 4.62
CA ILE A 637 46.31 -15.49 3.72
C ILE A 637 47.58 -16.35 3.91
N PRO A 638 47.46 -17.66 4.21
CA PRO A 638 48.63 -18.53 4.29
C PRO A 638 49.36 -18.59 2.94
N PRO A 639 50.72 -18.53 2.90
CA PRO A 639 51.47 -18.54 1.64
C PRO A 639 51.16 -19.74 0.72
N GLU A 640 50.82 -20.88 1.32
CA GLU A 640 50.47 -22.11 0.61
C GLU A 640 49.10 -22.05 -0.09
N LEU A 641 48.27 -21.04 0.23
CA LEU A 641 46.92 -20.84 -0.29
C LEU A 641 46.79 -19.58 -1.17
N GLU A 642 47.86 -18.81 -1.37
CA GLU A 642 47.82 -17.53 -2.11
C GLU A 642 47.32 -17.68 -3.56
N GLU A 643 47.61 -18.81 -4.22
CA GLU A 643 47.19 -19.06 -5.62
C GLU A 643 45.81 -19.75 -5.72
N THR A 644 45.00 -19.73 -4.67
CA THR A 644 43.66 -20.35 -4.67
C THR A 644 42.57 -19.36 -5.07
N VAL A 645 41.48 -19.86 -5.67
CA VAL A 645 40.30 -19.03 -6.01
C VAL A 645 39.69 -18.34 -4.79
N VAL A 646 39.81 -18.97 -3.60
CA VAL A 646 39.33 -18.41 -2.33
C VAL A 646 40.22 -17.24 -1.88
N ALA A 647 41.54 -17.32 -2.08
CA ALA A 647 42.45 -16.21 -1.81
C ALA A 647 42.14 -15.00 -2.69
N ASP A 648 41.94 -15.19 -4.00
CA ASP A 648 41.57 -14.11 -4.94
C ASP A 648 40.24 -13.46 -4.54
N ALA A 649 39.26 -14.29 -4.15
CA ALA A 649 37.95 -13.82 -3.72
C ALA A 649 38.01 -13.02 -2.41
N ILE A 650 38.73 -13.53 -1.40
CA ILE A 650 38.96 -12.81 -0.14
C ILE A 650 39.71 -11.51 -0.41
N ALA A 651 40.76 -11.51 -1.23
CA ALA A 651 41.53 -10.30 -1.54
C ALA A 651 40.66 -9.20 -2.16
N HIS A 652 39.75 -9.57 -3.07
CA HIS A 652 38.79 -8.63 -3.65
C HIS A 652 37.79 -8.11 -2.62
N LEU A 653 37.19 -8.99 -1.80
CA LEU A 653 36.27 -8.60 -0.72
C LEU A 653 36.95 -7.69 0.31
N SER A 654 38.19 -7.97 0.70
CA SER A 654 39.00 -7.13 1.58
C SER A 654 39.29 -5.76 0.97
N SER A 655 39.40 -5.67 -0.37
CA SER A 655 39.56 -4.36 -1.04
C SER A 655 38.27 -3.53 -0.92
N LEU A 656 37.11 -4.15 -1.12
CA LEU A 656 35.81 -3.48 -0.94
C LEU A 656 35.60 -3.08 0.52
N ALA A 657 35.97 -3.93 1.48
CA ALA A 657 35.88 -3.65 2.91
C ALA A 657 36.73 -2.46 3.35
N LYS A 658 37.87 -2.21 2.70
CA LYS A 658 38.70 -1.01 2.95
C LYS A 658 38.05 0.25 2.39
N ASP A 659 37.43 0.14 1.22
CA ASP A 659 36.84 1.28 0.51
C ASP A 659 35.42 1.63 0.99
N ARG A 660 34.78 0.75 1.78
CA ARG A 660 33.41 0.96 2.30
C ARG A 660 33.21 2.23 3.10
N TRP A 661 34.28 2.78 3.66
CA TRP A 661 34.25 4.03 4.44
C TRP A 661 34.25 5.29 3.56
N TRP A 662 34.56 5.14 2.28
CA TRP A 662 34.76 6.24 1.33
C TRP A 662 33.77 6.21 0.16
N LEU A 663 33.11 5.08 -0.06
CA LEU A 663 32.18 4.86 -1.16
C LEU A 663 30.76 4.72 -0.64
N GLU A 664 29.81 5.27 -1.39
CA GLU A 664 28.39 5.08 -1.12
C GLU A 664 27.96 3.63 -1.42
N PRO A 665 26.84 3.14 -0.85
CA PRO A 665 26.32 1.79 -1.14
C PRO A 665 26.12 1.54 -2.63
N SER A 666 25.68 2.56 -3.37
CA SER A 666 25.48 2.49 -4.83
C SER A 666 26.79 2.29 -5.59
N GLU A 667 27.86 2.95 -5.16
CA GLU A 667 29.19 2.87 -5.75
C GLU A 667 29.85 1.53 -5.45
N LEU A 668 29.74 1.04 -4.20
CA LEU A 668 30.20 -0.29 -3.82
C LEU A 668 29.49 -1.35 -4.65
N LEU A 669 28.17 -1.28 -4.76
CA LEU A 669 27.38 -2.24 -5.51
C LEU A 669 27.73 -2.21 -7.01
N LEU A 670 27.86 -1.03 -7.61
CA LEU A 670 28.30 -0.87 -9.00
C LEU A 670 29.68 -1.48 -9.23
N ARG A 671 30.61 -1.26 -8.31
CA ARG A 671 31.94 -1.85 -8.38
C ARG A 671 31.90 -3.37 -8.33
N VAL A 672 31.08 -3.97 -7.46
CA VAL A 672 30.86 -5.44 -7.47
C VAL A 672 30.28 -5.89 -8.82
N VAL A 673 29.26 -5.19 -9.32
CA VAL A 673 28.60 -5.52 -10.59
C VAL A 673 29.58 -5.49 -11.77
N ASP A 674 30.47 -4.49 -11.82
CA ASP A 674 31.43 -4.29 -12.89
C ASP A 674 32.66 -5.22 -12.75
N GLU A 675 33.33 -5.21 -11.59
CA GLU A 675 34.57 -5.98 -11.36
C GLU A 675 34.33 -7.49 -11.35
N ARG A 676 33.13 -7.94 -10.95
CA ARG A 676 32.72 -9.36 -11.01
C ARG A 676 31.85 -9.69 -12.22
N ALA A 677 31.70 -8.75 -13.16
CA ALA A 677 30.94 -8.90 -14.38
C ALA A 677 29.54 -9.52 -14.17
N ALA A 678 28.81 -9.08 -13.14
CA ALA A 678 27.50 -9.62 -12.77
C ALA A 678 26.48 -9.55 -13.92
N MET A 679 26.54 -8.49 -14.74
CA MET A 679 25.73 -8.38 -15.96
C MET A 679 26.09 -9.46 -17.00
N ALA A 680 27.37 -9.82 -17.15
CA ALA A 680 27.76 -10.89 -18.07
C ALA A 680 27.32 -12.26 -17.54
N LEU A 681 27.42 -12.49 -16.23
CA LEU A 681 26.96 -13.71 -15.57
C LEU A 681 25.44 -13.94 -15.77
N ALA A 682 24.64 -12.87 -15.79
CA ALA A 682 23.22 -12.96 -16.08
C ALA A 682 22.90 -13.59 -17.45
N ALA A 683 23.83 -13.56 -18.43
CA ALA A 683 23.69 -14.25 -19.72
C ALA A 683 23.60 -15.78 -19.61
N ALA A 684 24.08 -16.37 -18.49
CA ALA A 684 23.96 -17.80 -18.22
C ALA A 684 22.59 -18.20 -17.64
N THR A 685 21.74 -17.22 -17.30
CA THR A 685 20.38 -17.49 -16.82
C THR A 685 19.42 -17.71 -17.99
N ARG A 686 18.25 -18.33 -17.73
CA ARG A 686 17.21 -18.51 -18.76
C ARG A 686 16.68 -17.17 -19.31
N ARG A 687 16.74 -16.09 -18.52
CA ARG A 687 16.12 -14.80 -18.80
C ARG A 687 17.09 -13.65 -18.44
N PRO A 688 18.12 -13.42 -19.25
CA PRO A 688 19.16 -12.44 -18.93
C PRO A 688 18.62 -11.02 -18.75
N ARG A 689 17.61 -10.63 -19.54
CA ARG A 689 16.96 -9.31 -19.43
C ARG A 689 16.34 -9.06 -18.06
N ASP A 690 15.72 -10.08 -17.45
CA ASP A 690 15.13 -9.96 -16.11
C ASP A 690 16.20 -9.75 -15.04
N ALA A 691 17.28 -10.53 -15.09
CA ALA A 691 18.40 -10.38 -14.17
C ALA A 691 19.08 -9.01 -14.34
N TRP A 692 19.33 -8.56 -15.58
CA TRP A 692 19.87 -7.22 -15.84
C TRP A 692 18.98 -6.12 -15.27
N ARG A 693 17.67 -6.23 -15.47
CA ARG A 693 16.67 -5.28 -14.98
C ARG A 693 16.67 -5.21 -13.45
N ARG A 694 16.74 -6.36 -12.76
CA ARG A 694 16.81 -6.44 -11.30
C ARG A 694 18.10 -5.85 -10.75
N ILE A 695 19.24 -6.18 -11.35
CA ILE A 695 20.54 -5.63 -10.94
C ILE A 695 20.55 -4.12 -11.10
N ARG A 696 20.10 -3.59 -12.26
CA ARG A 696 19.97 -2.13 -12.48
C ARG A 696 19.03 -1.50 -11.46
N TYR A 697 17.87 -2.11 -11.22
CA TYR A 697 16.92 -1.62 -10.24
C TYR A 697 17.55 -1.49 -8.85
N VAL A 698 18.24 -2.53 -8.35
CA VAL A 698 18.86 -2.46 -7.01
C VAL A 698 19.98 -1.41 -6.94
N VAL A 699 20.73 -1.22 -8.03
CA VAL A 699 21.70 -0.13 -8.14
C VAL A 699 21.03 1.25 -8.10
N ASP A 700 19.96 1.45 -8.86
CA ASP A 700 19.23 2.72 -8.88
C ASP A 700 18.54 2.98 -7.53
N GLN A 701 18.04 1.94 -6.86
CA GLN A 701 17.51 2.05 -5.49
C GLN A 701 18.61 2.39 -4.48
N ALA A 702 19.82 1.83 -4.62
CA ALA A 702 20.95 2.21 -3.78
C ALA A 702 21.36 3.68 -3.99
N ARG A 703 21.23 4.18 -5.23
CA ARG A 703 21.48 5.60 -5.54
C ARG A 703 20.40 6.49 -4.94
N ALA A 704 19.13 6.14 -5.15
CA ALA A 704 18.00 6.88 -4.57
C ALA A 704 18.11 6.93 -3.04
N PHE A 705 18.47 5.81 -2.40
CA PHE A 705 18.76 5.75 -0.97
C PHE A 705 19.83 6.77 -0.55
N ALA A 706 20.98 6.81 -1.24
CA ALA A 706 22.06 7.75 -0.91
C ALA A 706 21.68 9.22 -1.18
N GLU A 707 21.01 9.51 -2.31
CA GLU A 707 20.55 10.85 -2.68
C GLU A 707 19.50 11.39 -1.70
N SER A 708 18.67 10.51 -1.16
CA SER A 708 17.72 10.77 -0.08
C SER A 708 18.40 10.93 1.29
N GLY A 709 19.71 11.20 1.37
CA GLY A 709 20.40 11.31 2.65
C GLY A 709 20.35 10.03 3.49
N GLY A 710 20.18 8.88 2.83
CA GLY A 710 20.27 7.56 3.44
C GLY A 710 21.63 7.38 4.12
N GLY A 711 21.65 6.51 5.12
CA GLY A 711 22.82 6.29 5.96
C GLY A 711 23.97 5.56 5.26
N ASP A 712 24.81 4.94 6.07
CA ASP A 712 25.94 4.14 5.60
C ASP A 712 25.51 2.79 4.98
N LEU A 713 26.50 1.96 4.63
CA LEU A 713 26.27 0.62 4.09
C LEU A 713 25.37 -0.24 4.98
N ARG A 714 25.50 -0.11 6.30
CA ARG A 714 24.67 -0.84 7.25
C ARG A 714 23.22 -0.41 7.17
N ALA A 715 22.96 0.90 7.19
CA ALA A 715 21.61 1.43 7.04
C ALA A 715 20.96 0.97 5.72
N TYR A 716 21.73 0.92 4.62
CA TYR A 716 21.25 0.38 3.36
C TYR A 716 20.92 -1.12 3.44
N LEU A 717 21.78 -1.93 4.07
CA LEU A 717 21.55 -3.37 4.24
C LEU A 717 20.35 -3.68 5.13
N ASP A 718 20.13 -2.89 6.18
CA ASP A 718 18.95 -2.98 7.04
C ASP A 718 17.69 -2.61 6.25
N TRP A 719 17.74 -1.52 5.48
CA TRP A 719 16.66 -1.12 4.59
C TRP A 719 16.31 -2.20 3.55
N THR A 720 17.30 -2.77 2.85
CA THR A 720 17.04 -3.86 1.88
C THR A 720 16.46 -5.11 2.55
N SER A 721 16.81 -5.37 3.81
CA SER A 721 16.26 -6.48 4.58
C SER A 721 14.79 -6.23 4.93
N LEU A 722 14.39 -4.99 5.24
CA LEU A 722 12.98 -4.60 5.37
C LEU A 722 12.21 -4.79 4.06
N GLN A 723 12.80 -4.43 2.91
CA GLN A 723 12.18 -4.64 1.59
C GLN A 723 11.95 -6.13 1.26
N GLY A 724 12.78 -7.03 1.81
CA GLY A 724 12.61 -8.48 1.65
C GLY A 724 11.70 -9.14 2.70
N LEU A 725 11.50 -8.52 3.86
CA LEU A 725 10.71 -9.07 4.97
C LEU A 725 9.25 -8.61 4.95
N ASP A 726 9.01 -7.38 4.52
CA ASP A 726 7.67 -6.91 4.24
C ASP A 726 7.30 -7.31 2.81
N GLY A 727 6.04 -7.68 2.59
CA GLY A 727 5.43 -7.57 1.27
C GLY A 727 5.29 -6.08 0.90
N SER A 728 6.39 -5.32 1.04
CA SER A 728 6.46 -3.87 1.05
C SER A 728 5.83 -3.40 -0.25
N LYS A 729 4.89 -2.48 -0.07
CA LYS A 729 4.11 -1.91 -1.16
C LYS A 729 4.93 -0.84 -1.89
N ALA A 730 6.22 -1.09 -2.10
CA ALA A 730 7.04 -0.33 -3.03
C ALA A 730 6.47 -0.56 -4.43
N HIS A 731 5.48 0.25 -4.77
CA HIS A 731 4.85 0.34 -6.07
C HIS A 731 5.66 1.31 -6.92
N GLU A 732 6.97 1.08 -7.02
CA GLU A 732 7.67 1.55 -8.20
C GLU A 732 7.48 0.50 -9.28
N PRO A 733 6.62 0.76 -10.29
CA PRO A 733 6.66 -0.05 -11.49
C PRO A 733 8.07 0.05 -12.05
N MET A 734 8.71 -1.09 -12.27
CA MET A 734 9.96 -1.11 -13.03
C MET A 734 9.72 -0.38 -14.35
N LEU A 735 10.68 0.45 -14.76
CA LEU A 735 10.58 1.26 -15.99
C LEU A 735 10.03 0.39 -17.13
N PRO A 736 8.92 0.80 -17.78
CA PRO A 736 8.32 0.02 -18.84
C PRO A 736 9.24 0.05 -20.07
N GLU A 737 9.96 -1.04 -20.29
CA GLU A 737 10.57 -1.30 -21.59
C GLU A 737 9.45 -1.62 -22.60
N ILE A 738 9.37 -0.81 -23.66
CA ILE A 738 8.31 -0.86 -24.70
C ILE A 738 8.73 -1.79 -25.85
N ASP A 739 10.02 -2.15 -25.90
CA ASP A 739 10.65 -2.95 -26.95
C ASP A 739 10.68 -4.46 -26.66
N ASP A 740 10.27 -4.90 -25.47
CA ASP A 740 10.20 -6.31 -25.11
C ASP A 740 8.83 -6.94 -25.49
N ASP A 741 8.86 -7.95 -26.36
CA ASP A 741 7.66 -8.68 -26.78
C ASP A 741 7.39 -9.87 -25.85
N ALA A 742 6.83 -9.57 -24.67
CA ALA A 742 6.57 -10.54 -23.61
C ALA A 742 5.21 -10.31 -22.94
N VAL A 743 4.61 -11.40 -22.42
CA VAL A 743 3.36 -11.36 -21.66
C VAL A 743 3.57 -10.61 -20.35
N ARG A 744 2.72 -9.63 -20.04
CA ARG A 744 2.84 -8.87 -18.78
C ARG A 744 2.08 -9.54 -17.66
N ILE A 745 2.70 -9.70 -16.49
CA ILE A 745 2.05 -10.20 -15.28
C ILE A 745 2.05 -9.08 -14.25
N MET A 746 0.87 -8.67 -13.80
CA MET A 746 0.74 -7.62 -12.80
C MET A 746 -0.45 -7.87 -11.87
N THR A 747 -0.50 -7.12 -10.77
CA THR A 747 -1.64 -7.17 -9.87
C THR A 747 -2.81 -6.37 -10.44
N ILE A 748 -4.04 -6.73 -10.06
CA ILE A 748 -5.24 -5.96 -10.43
C ILE A 748 -5.10 -4.47 -10.03
N HIS A 749 -4.46 -4.20 -8.89
CA HIS A 749 -4.17 -2.83 -8.45
C HIS A 749 -3.21 -2.10 -9.39
N GLY A 750 -2.13 -2.75 -9.83
CA GLY A 750 -1.16 -2.18 -10.77
C GLY A 750 -1.72 -1.93 -12.18
N ALA A 751 -2.82 -2.61 -12.54
CA ALA A 751 -3.49 -2.44 -13.83
C ALA A 751 -4.45 -1.23 -13.89
N LYS A 752 -4.71 -0.56 -12.76
CA LYS A 752 -5.67 0.54 -12.71
C LYS A 752 -5.26 1.69 -13.64
N GLY A 753 -6.21 2.15 -14.46
CA GLY A 753 -6.00 3.20 -15.45
C GLY A 753 -5.43 2.71 -16.80
N LEU A 754 -4.76 1.56 -16.81
CA LEU A 754 -4.16 0.95 -18.00
C LEU A 754 -5.20 0.26 -18.90
N GLU A 755 -4.85 0.08 -20.17
CA GLU A 755 -5.65 -0.63 -21.17
C GLU A 755 -4.76 -1.69 -21.83
N PHE A 756 -5.27 -2.93 -21.88
CA PHE A 756 -4.59 -4.05 -22.52
C PHE A 756 -5.52 -4.67 -23.56
N PRO A 757 -5.03 -5.00 -24.78
CA PRO A 757 -5.86 -5.62 -25.80
C PRO A 757 -6.42 -6.98 -25.37
N ILE A 758 -5.59 -7.82 -24.74
CA ILE A 758 -5.98 -9.15 -24.25
C ILE A 758 -5.63 -9.24 -22.77
N THR A 759 -6.63 -9.54 -21.94
CA THR A 759 -6.46 -9.68 -20.49
C THR A 759 -6.94 -11.04 -20.01
N VAL A 760 -6.07 -11.76 -19.29
CA VAL A 760 -6.39 -12.99 -18.57
C VAL A 760 -6.45 -12.66 -17.08
N VAL A 761 -7.56 -12.92 -16.42
CA VAL A 761 -7.66 -12.82 -14.96
C VAL A 761 -7.45 -14.21 -14.37
N SER A 762 -6.41 -14.38 -13.56
CA SER A 762 -6.03 -15.66 -12.95
C SER A 762 -5.80 -15.51 -11.45
N GLY A 763 -5.57 -16.63 -10.74
CA GLY A 763 -5.50 -16.67 -9.28
C GLY A 763 -6.88 -16.58 -8.62
N LEU A 764 -7.92 -17.03 -9.31
CA LEU A 764 -9.29 -17.06 -8.80
C LEU A 764 -9.62 -18.38 -8.07
N THR A 765 -8.79 -19.42 -8.21
CA THR A 765 -8.94 -20.66 -7.46
C THR A 765 -8.55 -20.44 -5.99
N THR A 766 -9.55 -20.45 -5.10
CA THR A 766 -9.37 -20.38 -3.63
C THR A 766 -9.16 -21.75 -3.01
#